data_AF-D1LXG8-F1
#
_entry.id   AF-D1LXG8-F1
#
_cell.length_a   1.000
_cell.length_b   1.000
_cell.length_c   1.000
_cell.angle_alpha   90.00
_cell.angle_beta   90.00
_cell.angle_gamma   90.00
#
_symmetry.space_group_name_H-M   'P 1'
#
loop_
_entity.id
_entity.type
_entity.pdbx_description
1 polymer ?
#
loop_
_entity_poly.entity_id
_entity_poly.type
_entity_poly.pdbx_seq_one_letter_code
_entity_poly.pdbx_strand_id
1 'polypeptide(L)'
;MTTLIILLFITLTFTTPASVIATWCMDLPRGCQCGARDAVTCRGYFTRIPTNLPSQIHELILQHNEITEIGSSDLEQLRQLKVLDLSNNRINKIGQNVFLTLENLESLNLERNHINWLDSRAFRGLQRLRHLYLDHNNIGILPMGLFAEMSYLHELRLNNNGLHDVPKHTADELSKTIVKLVTLDHNPLHCSCDLLLFSHWLKQSTDVILLKPDSVRCTTDNEIDKYKVVDLVEDDVMCAPSLAPKILDIETISCDSVRISWDYPMSYTRSKAQTKASISFDTVIKKGPLFNVMVKVTDTHEASRMPHVFMESDETAVINGLDASIEHQFTVQAMNEVGRGPFSDVRKYRISIFKSGEQVVSCLEEPEEETDVDQPPHKTLIDETIREEKDKRMIIITVSCLTGAVVVAIVLAVFFVKVYQPRRNGFAPFSSVKFSKCEMPPMTYDDEVTSSSVESVDKYRNYTTTMIEGLPTVRILTETPRDTVHFIREIYCGRFGRIYEAVVTELLPTEKQTVTMVKELRENATEHARQSFDGQVSTLCEFEHPNVLEMLGVVTIGEPLSIIYEYADCGDLKEFLNCNSPFNKTKSATNSLILSQDKLVDVATQVACAMSYLSASGFVHRDLAAHNCMVSSDLTVKVADIGISKERYPMHYMRVGRKLLPVRWMAPETLESTTHFNAETDVWSYGVTLWEIFSYGTLPFSCFTDDQAVSHTLRGTLLPISDCLPKKVCDVMMACWRNNAHERASFNDIHGSLSSCRLSDCEGEIRV
;
A
#
# COMPACT_ATOMS: atom_id res chain seq x y z
N MET A 1 24.92 76.09 -25.32
CA MET A 1 23.57 75.59 -24.93
C MET A 1 23.29 74.23 -25.55
N THR A 2 23.36 74.07 -26.88
CA THR A 2 23.14 72.78 -27.57
C THR A 2 24.26 71.75 -27.34
N THR A 3 25.52 72.16 -27.25
CA THR A 3 26.66 71.28 -26.93
C THR A 3 26.65 70.76 -25.48
N LEU A 4 26.11 71.52 -24.53
CA LEU A 4 25.97 71.10 -23.14
C LEU A 4 24.86 70.06 -22.95
N ILE A 5 23.78 70.16 -23.74
CA ILE A 5 22.66 69.21 -23.73
C ILE A 5 23.08 67.87 -24.36
N ILE A 6 23.92 67.91 -25.41
CA ILE A 6 24.44 66.70 -26.06
C ILE A 6 25.46 65.99 -25.16
N LEU A 7 26.32 66.73 -24.43
CA LEU A 7 27.21 66.15 -23.42
C LEU A 7 26.43 65.54 -22.24
N LEU A 8 25.35 66.17 -21.79
CA LEU A 8 24.46 65.60 -20.75
C LEU A 8 23.76 64.32 -21.23
N PHE A 9 23.31 64.30 -22.49
CA PHE A 9 22.68 63.12 -23.10
C PHE A 9 23.68 61.97 -23.32
N ILE A 10 24.92 62.25 -23.71
CA ILE A 10 25.97 61.23 -23.87
C ILE A 10 26.40 60.68 -22.51
N THR A 11 26.47 61.50 -21.44
CA THR A 11 26.72 60.97 -20.08
C THR A 11 25.55 60.16 -19.52
N LEU A 12 24.31 60.45 -19.93
CA LEU A 12 23.11 59.69 -19.52
C LEU A 12 22.84 58.45 -20.39
N THR A 13 23.52 58.28 -21.53
CA THR A 13 23.35 57.13 -22.43
C THR A 13 24.55 56.19 -22.47
N PHE A 14 25.69 56.57 -21.87
CA PHE A 14 26.89 55.72 -21.75
C PHE A 14 27.27 55.33 -20.32
N THR A 15 26.45 55.65 -19.31
CA THR A 15 26.41 54.77 -18.14
C THR A 15 25.57 53.57 -18.54
N THR A 16 26.24 52.46 -18.79
CA THR A 16 25.61 51.14 -18.73
C THR A 16 24.66 51.09 -17.52
N PRO A 17 23.55 50.34 -17.55
CA PRO A 17 22.84 50.03 -16.34
C PRO A 17 23.73 49.09 -15.52
N ALA A 18 24.78 49.62 -14.92
CA ALA A 18 25.35 49.08 -13.71
C ALA A 18 24.24 49.20 -12.68
N SER A 19 23.43 48.14 -12.61
CA SER A 19 22.64 47.72 -11.45
C SER A 19 22.32 48.87 -10.50
N VAL A 20 21.14 49.48 -10.65
CA VAL A 20 20.49 50.06 -9.48
C VAL A 20 20.23 48.87 -8.56
N ILE A 21 21.20 48.57 -7.69
CA ILE A 21 21.06 47.57 -6.65
C ILE A 21 19.86 48.05 -5.83
N ALA A 22 18.81 47.23 -5.77
CA ALA A 22 17.60 47.59 -5.08
C ALA A 22 17.96 47.98 -3.62
N THR A 23 17.29 49.00 -3.07
CA THR A 23 17.66 49.58 -1.77
C THR A 23 17.68 48.56 -0.62
N TRP A 24 16.86 47.51 -0.72
CA TRP A 24 16.85 46.39 0.23
C TRP A 24 18.12 45.51 0.17
N CYS A 25 18.90 45.57 -0.90
CA CYS A 25 20.15 44.82 -1.02
C CYS A 25 21.35 45.46 -0.29
N MET A 26 21.16 46.62 0.33
CA MET A 26 22.19 47.27 1.14
C MET A 26 22.31 46.66 2.56
N ASP A 27 21.28 45.95 3.02
CA ASP A 27 21.17 45.40 4.39
C ASP A 27 21.20 43.86 4.39
N LEU A 28 22.17 43.26 3.68
CA LEU A 28 22.36 41.81 3.66
C LEU A 28 23.25 41.30 4.82
N PRO A 29 23.03 40.05 5.30
CA PRO A 29 23.93 39.42 6.27
C PRO A 29 25.39 39.37 5.76
N ARG A 30 26.35 39.45 6.69
CA ARG A 30 27.78 39.33 6.34
C ARG A 30 28.04 38.00 5.64
N GLY A 31 28.67 38.04 4.47
CA GLY A 31 28.91 36.86 3.63
C GLY A 31 27.87 36.68 2.51
N CYS A 32 26.80 37.47 2.49
CA CYS A 32 25.82 37.50 1.42
C CYS A 32 26.05 38.66 0.44
N GLN A 33 25.81 38.41 -0.84
CA GLN A 33 25.99 39.37 -1.93
C GLN A 33 24.78 39.37 -2.86
N CYS A 34 24.40 40.56 -3.29
CA CYS A 34 23.33 40.77 -4.26
C CYS A 34 23.80 40.42 -5.67
N GLY A 35 23.03 39.60 -6.38
CA GLY A 35 23.18 39.28 -7.79
C GLY A 35 22.20 40.04 -8.69
N ALA A 36 22.16 39.66 -9.96
CA ALA A 36 21.14 40.15 -10.88
C ALA A 36 19.77 39.52 -10.56
N ARG A 37 18.67 40.20 -10.94
CA ARG A 37 17.28 39.70 -10.81
C ARG A 37 16.89 39.30 -9.37
N ASP A 38 17.27 40.11 -8.40
CA ASP A 38 16.93 39.90 -6.98
C ASP A 38 17.46 38.57 -6.41
N ALA A 39 18.54 38.05 -7.01
CA ALA A 39 19.27 36.90 -6.48
C ALA A 39 20.16 37.31 -5.30
N VAL A 40 20.27 36.47 -4.28
CA VAL A 40 21.19 36.64 -3.16
C VAL A 40 22.05 35.41 -3.04
N THR A 41 23.36 35.58 -3.14
CA THR A 41 24.35 34.50 -2.96
C THR A 41 25.07 34.67 -1.64
N CYS A 42 25.01 33.67 -0.78
CA CYS A 42 25.64 33.67 0.53
C CYS A 42 26.77 32.63 0.58
N ARG A 43 27.99 33.10 0.86
CA ARG A 43 29.19 32.28 1.00
C ARG A 43 29.93 32.66 2.28
N GLY A 44 30.32 31.68 3.07
CA GLY A 44 31.08 31.95 4.30
C GLY A 44 31.07 30.84 5.34
N TYR A 45 30.95 29.58 4.92
CA TYR A 45 30.86 28.43 5.84
C TYR A 45 29.67 28.53 6.79
N PHE A 46 28.55 29.07 6.30
CA PHE A 46 27.33 29.18 7.11
C PHE A 46 26.90 27.82 7.62
N THR A 47 26.66 27.69 8.93
CA THR A 47 26.16 26.45 9.55
C THR A 47 24.63 26.39 9.64
N ARG A 48 23.96 27.53 9.40
CA ARG A 48 22.50 27.72 9.34
C ARG A 48 22.17 28.74 8.26
N ILE A 49 20.92 28.75 7.80
CA ILE A 49 20.44 29.78 6.89
C ILE A 49 20.55 31.15 7.58
N PRO A 50 21.12 32.18 6.93
CA PRO A 50 21.29 33.50 7.55
C PRO A 50 19.95 34.12 7.94
N THR A 51 19.86 34.66 9.16
CA THR A 51 18.71 35.43 9.62
C THR A 51 18.67 36.81 8.94
N ASN A 52 17.49 37.43 8.83
CA ASN A 52 17.26 38.76 8.23
C ASN A 52 17.48 38.83 6.71
N LEU A 53 17.17 37.77 5.98
CA LEU A 53 17.11 37.82 4.52
C LEU A 53 15.88 38.63 4.06
N PRO A 54 16.02 39.58 3.10
CA PRO A 54 14.91 40.40 2.62
C PRO A 54 13.80 39.56 1.95
N SER A 55 12.54 39.92 2.19
CA SER A 55 11.37 39.16 1.69
C SER A 55 11.16 39.27 0.18
N GLN A 56 11.86 40.18 -0.50
CA GLN A 56 11.77 40.44 -1.94
C GLN A 56 12.68 39.51 -2.78
N ILE A 57 13.47 38.65 -2.16
CA ILE A 57 14.40 37.76 -2.85
C ILE A 57 13.62 36.77 -3.73
N HIS A 58 14.03 36.65 -4.99
CA HIS A 58 13.50 35.66 -5.93
C HIS A 58 14.41 34.42 -6.05
N GLU A 59 15.70 34.57 -5.82
CA GLU A 59 16.68 33.47 -5.92
C GLU A 59 17.65 33.54 -4.74
N LEU A 60 17.76 32.45 -3.99
CA LEU A 60 18.64 32.33 -2.83
C LEU A 60 19.64 31.20 -3.06
N ILE A 61 20.91 31.56 -3.20
CA ILE A 61 22.01 30.61 -3.44
C ILE A 61 22.85 30.51 -2.17
N LEU A 62 22.73 29.37 -1.50
CA LEU A 62 23.43 28.99 -0.27
C LEU A 62 24.35 27.78 -0.49
N GLN A 63 24.68 27.47 -1.74
CA GLN A 63 25.53 26.32 -2.08
C GLN A 63 26.96 26.42 -1.48
N HIS A 64 27.60 25.28 -1.25
CA HIS A 64 28.98 25.19 -0.71
C HIS A 64 29.16 25.89 0.65
N ASN A 65 28.23 25.65 1.57
CA ASN A 65 28.35 26.06 2.98
C ASN A 65 28.36 24.82 3.90
N GLU A 66 28.16 25.01 5.19
CA GLU A 66 28.17 23.96 6.20
C GLU A 66 26.80 23.81 6.88
N ILE A 67 25.72 24.16 6.17
CA ILE A 67 24.38 24.18 6.73
C ILE A 67 23.96 22.76 7.11
N THR A 68 23.57 22.55 8.37
CA THR A 68 23.22 21.21 8.87
C THR A 68 21.71 20.97 8.97
N GLU A 69 20.91 22.03 9.07
CA GLU A 69 19.45 21.95 9.19
C GLU A 69 18.77 23.20 8.62
N ILE A 70 17.49 23.04 8.24
CA ILE A 70 16.60 24.12 7.82
C ILE A 70 15.59 24.34 8.95
N GLY A 71 15.65 25.48 9.62
CA GLY A 71 14.71 25.86 10.67
C GLY A 71 13.33 26.23 10.10
N SER A 72 12.27 26.01 10.88
CA SER A 72 10.89 26.31 10.49
C SER A 72 10.63 27.79 10.19
N SER A 73 11.36 28.69 10.85
CA SER A 73 11.27 30.14 10.64
C SER A 73 12.26 30.69 9.59
N ASP A 74 13.24 29.89 9.17
CA ASP A 74 14.39 30.39 8.38
C ASP A 74 13.95 30.94 7.01
N LEU A 75 12.90 30.34 6.44
CA LEU A 75 12.39 30.64 5.10
C LEU A 75 10.99 31.29 5.13
N GLU A 76 10.39 31.46 6.30
CA GLU A 76 8.96 31.79 6.47
C GLU A 76 8.56 33.08 5.73
N GLN A 77 9.43 34.10 5.76
CA GLN A 77 9.20 35.41 5.15
C GLN A 77 9.49 35.47 3.65
N LEU A 78 10.12 34.45 3.06
CA LEU A 78 10.61 34.45 1.67
C LEU A 78 9.54 33.97 0.67
N ARG A 79 8.31 34.47 0.79
CA ARG A 79 7.15 33.98 -0.01
C ARG A 79 7.24 34.24 -1.51
N GLN A 80 8.15 35.12 -1.95
CA GLN A 80 8.39 35.44 -3.36
C GLN A 80 9.51 34.59 -3.98
N LEU A 81 10.13 33.71 -3.19
CA LEU A 81 11.25 32.90 -3.63
C LEU A 81 10.82 31.93 -4.73
N LYS A 82 11.59 31.89 -5.81
CA LYS A 82 11.41 31.01 -6.97
C LYS A 82 12.51 29.97 -7.07
N VAL A 83 13.73 30.31 -6.66
CA VAL A 83 14.89 29.41 -6.72
C VAL A 83 15.55 29.37 -5.35
N LEU A 84 15.73 28.17 -4.82
CA LEU A 84 16.48 27.93 -3.59
C LEU A 84 17.57 26.88 -3.87
N ASP A 85 18.83 27.28 -3.78
CA ASP A 85 19.97 26.39 -3.91
C ASP A 85 20.66 26.19 -2.56
N LEU A 86 20.51 24.99 -2.00
CA LEU A 86 21.13 24.51 -0.77
C LEU A 86 22.12 23.36 -1.06
N SER A 87 22.57 23.20 -2.30
CA SER A 87 23.46 22.11 -2.69
C SER A 87 24.83 22.18 -2.02
N ASN A 88 25.52 21.05 -1.90
CA ASN A 88 26.87 21.00 -1.31
C ASN A 88 26.91 21.59 0.10
N ASN A 89 25.96 21.20 0.95
CA ASN A 89 25.90 21.52 2.37
C ASN A 89 26.00 20.23 3.20
N ARG A 90 25.70 20.28 4.50
CA ARG A 90 25.74 19.13 5.42
C ARG A 90 24.36 18.81 5.99
N ILE A 91 23.30 19.13 5.25
CA ILE A 91 21.92 18.93 5.70
C ILE A 91 21.67 17.44 5.81
N ASN A 92 21.23 16.96 6.97
CA ASN A 92 20.97 15.53 7.20
C ASN A 92 19.49 15.16 7.30
N LYS A 93 18.62 16.13 7.57
CA LYS A 93 17.17 15.93 7.74
C LYS A 93 16.37 17.09 7.16
N ILE A 94 15.19 16.79 6.61
CA ILE A 94 14.20 17.82 6.23
C ILE A 94 12.94 17.63 7.08
N GLY A 95 12.69 18.60 7.96
CA GLY A 95 11.55 18.62 8.87
C GLY A 95 10.21 18.88 8.19
N GLN A 96 9.13 18.66 8.94
CA GLN A 96 7.77 18.97 8.49
C GLN A 96 7.61 20.45 8.14
N ASN A 97 6.91 20.74 7.04
CA ASN A 97 6.44 22.08 6.69
C ASN A 97 7.53 23.17 6.61
N VAL A 98 8.81 22.83 6.51
CA VAL A 98 9.91 23.83 6.47
C VAL A 98 9.86 24.72 5.22
N PHE A 99 9.14 24.29 4.19
CA PHE A 99 8.91 25.04 2.95
C PHE A 99 7.46 25.52 2.77
N LEU A 100 6.62 25.41 3.81
CA LEU A 100 5.16 25.60 3.70
C LEU A 100 4.76 26.95 3.09
N THR A 101 5.51 28.02 3.38
CA THR A 101 5.21 29.38 2.91
C THR A 101 5.76 29.68 1.50
N LEU A 102 6.53 28.77 0.91
CA LEU A 102 7.24 28.96 -0.37
C LEU A 102 6.38 28.53 -1.57
N GLU A 103 5.13 29.00 -1.62
CA GLU A 103 4.14 28.60 -2.65
C GLU A 103 4.56 28.94 -4.08
N ASN A 104 5.48 29.91 -4.25
CA ASN A 104 5.98 30.35 -5.55
C ASN A 104 7.29 29.68 -5.98
N LEU A 105 7.83 28.76 -5.17
CA LEU A 105 9.10 28.12 -5.47
C LEU A 105 8.98 27.24 -6.72
N GLU A 106 9.86 27.47 -7.68
CA GLU A 106 9.93 26.75 -8.96
C GLU A 106 11.09 25.76 -8.99
N SER A 107 12.19 26.02 -8.27
CA SER A 107 13.38 25.16 -8.24
C SER A 107 13.95 25.04 -6.84
N LEU A 108 14.12 23.80 -6.37
CA LEU A 108 14.76 23.46 -5.10
C LEU A 108 15.94 22.52 -5.35
N ASN A 109 17.14 23.01 -5.05
CA ASN A 109 18.37 22.22 -5.17
C ASN A 109 18.90 21.81 -3.79
N LEU A 110 18.92 20.52 -3.53
CA LEU A 110 19.43 19.88 -2.30
C LEU A 110 20.52 18.85 -2.62
N GLU A 111 21.06 18.88 -3.85
CA GLU A 111 22.12 17.96 -4.31
C GLU A 111 23.34 17.99 -3.37
N ARG A 112 24.02 16.83 -3.20
CA ARG A 112 25.28 16.73 -2.43
C ARG A 112 25.14 17.23 -1.00
N ASN A 113 24.16 16.69 -0.29
CA ASN A 113 23.99 16.86 1.16
C ASN A 113 24.14 15.49 1.86
N HIS A 114 23.74 15.40 3.12
CA HIS A 114 23.75 14.16 3.90
C HIS A 114 22.33 13.70 4.26
N ILE A 115 21.34 14.08 3.45
CA ILE A 115 19.93 13.85 3.77
C ILE A 115 19.69 12.35 3.84
N ASN A 116 19.36 11.86 5.03
CA ASN A 116 18.98 10.46 5.27
C ASN A 116 17.56 10.32 5.82
N TRP A 117 16.93 11.45 6.16
CA TRP A 117 15.59 11.51 6.72
C TRP A 117 14.75 12.62 6.07
N LEU A 118 13.56 12.25 5.62
CA LEU A 118 12.55 13.13 5.02
C LEU A 118 11.22 12.91 5.76
N ASP A 119 10.63 13.98 6.30
CA ASP A 119 9.26 13.93 6.81
C ASP A 119 8.25 13.76 5.64
N SER A 120 7.11 13.10 5.88
CA SER A 120 6.05 12.96 4.88
C SER A 120 5.47 14.30 4.39
N ARG A 121 5.62 15.37 5.20
CA ARG A 121 5.22 16.74 4.89
C ARG A 121 6.41 17.65 4.63
N ALA A 122 7.59 17.10 4.34
CA ALA A 122 8.82 17.86 4.11
C ALA A 122 8.64 18.92 3.01
N PHE A 123 7.98 18.58 1.92
CA PHE A 123 7.80 19.44 0.75
C PHE A 123 6.39 20.02 0.60
N ARG A 124 5.59 20.00 1.67
CA ARG A 124 4.25 20.56 1.67
C ARG A 124 4.27 22.06 1.34
N GLY A 125 3.29 22.53 0.57
CA GLY A 125 3.20 23.93 0.12
C GLY A 125 3.94 24.24 -1.18
N LEU A 126 4.80 23.34 -1.69
CA LEU A 126 5.58 23.52 -2.92
C LEU A 126 4.77 23.27 -4.20
N GLN A 127 3.62 23.91 -4.34
CA GLN A 127 2.64 23.62 -5.40
C GLN A 127 3.12 24.01 -6.80
N ARG A 128 4.00 25.01 -6.93
CA ARG A 128 4.54 25.48 -8.22
C ARG A 128 5.91 24.89 -8.58
N LEU A 129 6.42 23.96 -7.78
CA LEU A 129 7.75 23.41 -7.95
C LEU A 129 7.85 22.65 -9.28
N ARG A 130 8.91 22.93 -10.03
CA ARG A 130 9.22 22.33 -11.34
C ARG A 130 10.46 21.46 -11.28
N HIS A 131 11.47 21.86 -10.52
CA HIS A 131 12.72 21.12 -10.44
C HIS A 131 13.03 20.81 -8.98
N LEU A 132 13.21 19.51 -8.69
CA LEU A 132 13.60 19.01 -7.39
C LEU A 132 14.86 18.15 -7.53
N TYR A 133 15.96 18.64 -6.98
CA TYR A 133 17.25 17.95 -7.02
C TYR A 133 17.61 17.39 -5.65
N LEU A 134 17.55 16.07 -5.52
CA LEU A 134 17.85 15.32 -4.29
C LEU A 134 19.00 14.32 -4.50
N ASP A 135 19.68 14.37 -5.64
CA ASP A 135 20.77 13.46 -5.98
C ASP A 135 22.02 13.66 -5.10
N HIS A 136 22.85 12.62 -4.98
CA HIS A 136 24.04 12.61 -4.12
C HIS A 136 23.72 12.88 -2.64
N ASN A 137 22.73 12.17 -2.10
CA ASN A 137 22.36 12.19 -0.68
C ASN A 137 22.41 10.76 -0.10
N ASN A 138 21.88 10.58 1.11
CA ASN A 138 21.82 9.29 1.81
C ASN A 138 20.36 8.82 2.00
N ILE A 139 19.46 9.18 1.09
CA ILE A 139 18.03 8.88 1.22
C ILE A 139 17.83 7.38 0.99
N GLY A 140 17.27 6.68 1.99
CA GLY A 140 17.01 5.24 1.92
C GLY A 140 15.59 4.88 1.48
N ILE A 141 14.61 5.70 1.86
CA ILE A 141 13.17 5.44 1.66
C ILE A 141 12.48 6.76 1.30
N LEU A 142 11.48 6.70 0.41
CA LEU A 142 10.59 7.80 0.07
C LEU A 142 9.25 7.67 0.84
N PRO A 143 8.94 8.57 1.78
CA PRO A 143 7.68 8.52 2.53
C PRO A 143 6.44 8.72 1.65
N MET A 144 5.28 8.24 2.10
CA MET A 144 3.99 8.45 1.44
C MET A 144 3.56 9.92 1.52
N GLY A 145 2.98 10.42 0.44
CA GLY A 145 2.47 11.79 0.33
C GLY A 145 3.55 12.83 -0.01
N LEU A 146 4.81 12.41 -0.16
CA LEU A 146 5.95 13.31 -0.33
C LEU A 146 5.80 14.22 -1.56
N PHE A 147 5.22 13.72 -2.65
CA PHE A 147 5.05 14.44 -3.92
C PHE A 147 3.60 14.88 -4.18
N ALA A 148 2.67 14.60 -3.26
CA ALA A 148 1.23 14.72 -3.49
C ALA A 148 0.75 16.14 -3.89
N GLU A 149 1.41 17.20 -3.41
CA GLU A 149 1.04 18.60 -3.70
C GLU A 149 1.80 19.21 -4.90
N MET A 150 2.75 18.49 -5.53
CA MET A 150 3.65 19.05 -6.56
C MET A 150 3.12 18.88 -8.00
N SER A 151 1.90 19.35 -8.29
CA SER A 151 1.25 19.12 -9.60
C SER A 151 2.04 19.63 -10.82
N TYR A 152 2.96 20.58 -10.64
CA TYR A 152 3.76 21.18 -11.72
C TYR A 152 5.19 20.63 -11.81
N LEU A 153 5.52 19.56 -11.08
CA LEU A 153 6.85 18.97 -11.08
C LEU A 153 7.22 18.52 -12.49
N HIS A 154 8.41 18.91 -12.96
CA HIS A 154 8.92 18.65 -14.32
C HIS A 154 10.16 17.76 -14.31
N GLU A 155 11.06 17.95 -13.35
CA GLU A 155 12.31 17.21 -13.20
C GLU A 155 12.51 16.80 -11.74
N LEU A 156 12.71 15.49 -11.54
CA LEU A 156 13.02 14.89 -10.25
C LEU A 156 14.34 14.13 -10.36
N ARG A 157 15.34 14.53 -9.55
CA ARG A 157 16.63 13.81 -9.48
C ARG A 157 16.80 13.08 -8.16
N LEU A 158 17.00 11.76 -8.24
CA LEU A 158 17.20 10.86 -7.10
C LEU A 158 18.43 9.96 -7.25
N ASN A 159 19.22 10.12 -8.31
CA ASN A 159 20.43 9.32 -8.54
C ASN A 159 21.49 9.50 -7.43
N ASN A 160 22.37 8.52 -7.25
CA ASN A 160 23.39 8.52 -6.18
C ASN A 160 22.79 8.72 -4.77
N ASN A 161 21.81 7.89 -4.41
CA ASN A 161 21.24 7.84 -3.07
C ASN A 161 21.40 6.42 -2.48
N GLY A 162 20.79 6.19 -1.31
CA GLY A 162 20.71 4.89 -0.66
C GLY A 162 19.40 4.16 -0.91
N LEU A 163 18.65 4.48 -1.98
CA LEU A 163 17.32 3.93 -2.19
C LEU A 163 17.41 2.42 -2.43
N HIS A 164 16.76 1.66 -1.56
CA HIS A 164 16.64 0.22 -1.70
C HIS A 164 15.36 -0.20 -2.42
N ASP A 165 14.36 0.68 -2.52
CA ASP A 165 13.12 0.43 -3.23
C ASP A 165 12.50 1.76 -3.68
N VAL A 166 11.57 1.70 -4.64
CA VAL A 166 10.68 2.79 -5.01
C VAL A 166 9.24 2.35 -4.71
N PRO A 167 8.66 2.77 -3.57
CA PRO A 167 7.35 2.33 -3.12
C PRO A 167 6.23 2.60 -4.14
N LYS A 168 5.19 1.76 -4.15
CA LYS A 168 4.09 1.83 -5.14
C LYS A 168 3.41 3.21 -5.23
N HIS A 169 3.22 3.87 -4.09
CA HIS A 169 2.56 5.19 -4.03
C HIS A 169 3.35 6.26 -4.76
N THR A 170 4.67 6.07 -4.94
CA THR A 170 5.52 7.02 -5.66
C THR A 170 5.07 7.14 -7.12
N ALA A 171 4.75 6.03 -7.78
CA ALA A 171 4.24 6.03 -9.14
C ALA A 171 2.87 6.74 -9.22
N ASP A 172 1.98 6.44 -8.26
CA ASP A 172 0.65 7.05 -8.18
C ASP A 172 0.71 8.56 -7.95
N GLU A 173 1.63 9.03 -7.11
CA GLU A 173 1.84 10.46 -6.86
C GLU A 173 2.45 11.16 -8.07
N LEU A 174 3.50 10.60 -8.68
CA LEU A 174 4.14 11.19 -9.85
C LEU A 174 3.22 11.21 -11.07
N SER A 175 2.30 10.24 -11.21
CA SER A 175 1.27 10.23 -12.26
C SER A 175 0.30 11.42 -12.18
N LYS A 176 0.17 12.06 -11.00
CA LYS A 176 -0.64 13.26 -10.78
C LYS A 176 0.13 14.56 -11.05
N THR A 177 1.41 14.45 -11.41
CA THR A 177 2.28 15.58 -11.77
C THR A 177 2.48 15.65 -13.29
N ILE A 178 3.16 16.68 -13.76
CA ILE A 178 3.57 16.82 -15.18
C ILE A 178 5.04 16.43 -15.42
N VAL A 179 5.56 15.51 -14.59
CA VAL A 179 6.98 15.15 -14.60
C VAL A 179 7.39 14.62 -15.96
N LYS A 180 8.56 15.07 -16.44
CA LYS A 180 9.13 14.69 -17.73
C LYS A 180 10.47 14.00 -17.61
N LEU A 181 11.19 14.23 -16.51
CA LEU A 181 12.53 13.71 -16.31
C LEU A 181 12.67 13.13 -14.92
N VAL A 182 13.10 11.88 -14.84
CA VAL A 182 13.41 11.19 -13.58
C VAL A 182 14.82 10.58 -13.67
N THR A 183 15.60 10.68 -12.59
CA THR A 183 16.90 10.00 -12.46
C THR A 183 16.90 9.09 -11.24
N LEU A 184 17.37 7.86 -11.41
CA LEU A 184 17.41 6.84 -10.34
C LEU A 184 18.70 6.01 -10.35
N ASP A 185 19.63 6.27 -11.27
CA ASP A 185 20.86 5.49 -11.39
C ASP A 185 21.73 5.60 -10.13
N HIS A 186 22.58 4.59 -9.91
CA HIS A 186 23.44 4.52 -8.72
C HIS A 186 22.66 4.54 -7.39
N ASN A 187 21.59 3.74 -7.31
CA ASN A 187 20.90 3.39 -6.07
C ASN A 187 20.97 1.86 -5.85
N PRO A 188 21.09 1.37 -4.61
CA PRO A 188 21.12 -0.06 -4.28
C PRO A 188 19.72 -0.68 -4.31
N LEU A 189 19.02 -0.55 -5.43
CA LEU A 189 17.63 -0.98 -5.60
C LEU A 189 17.50 -2.51 -5.49
N HIS A 190 16.53 -2.95 -4.70
CA HIS A 190 16.07 -4.34 -4.62
C HIS A 190 14.95 -4.56 -5.63
N CYS A 191 14.95 -5.70 -6.33
CA CYS A 191 13.86 -6.04 -7.23
C CYS A 191 12.64 -6.45 -6.40
N SER A 192 11.78 -5.48 -6.12
CA SER A 192 10.53 -5.64 -5.38
C SER A 192 9.31 -5.40 -6.27
N CYS A 193 8.13 -5.71 -5.73
CA CYS A 193 6.86 -5.52 -6.42
C CYS A 193 6.47 -4.06 -6.57
N ASP A 194 6.84 -3.25 -5.60
CA ASP A 194 6.64 -1.82 -5.65
C ASP A 194 7.51 -1.23 -6.76
N LEU A 195 8.76 -1.69 -6.89
CA LEU A 195 9.64 -1.31 -7.99
C LEU A 195 9.13 -1.81 -9.37
N LEU A 196 8.49 -2.98 -9.43
CA LEU A 196 7.84 -3.49 -10.64
C LEU A 196 6.67 -2.60 -11.07
N LEU A 197 5.85 -2.13 -10.13
CA LEU A 197 4.76 -1.19 -10.43
C LEU A 197 5.32 0.15 -10.94
N PHE A 198 6.40 0.63 -10.33
CA PHE A 198 7.09 1.82 -10.81
C PHE A 198 7.68 1.62 -12.22
N SER A 199 8.23 0.44 -12.52
CA SER A 199 8.66 0.06 -13.88
C SER A 199 7.51 0.08 -14.88
N HIS A 200 6.34 -0.49 -14.51
CA HIS A 200 5.16 -0.46 -15.36
C HIS A 200 4.68 0.97 -15.64
N TRP A 201 4.67 1.84 -14.63
CA TRP A 201 4.35 3.25 -14.82
C TRP A 201 5.30 3.94 -15.80
N LEU A 202 6.62 3.69 -15.69
CA LEU A 202 7.61 4.20 -16.65
C LEU A 202 7.36 3.70 -18.08
N LYS A 203 7.00 2.43 -18.26
CA LYS A 203 6.69 1.84 -19.57
C LYS A 203 5.42 2.42 -20.19
N GLN A 204 4.42 2.73 -19.37
CA GLN A 204 3.13 3.27 -19.82
C GLN A 204 3.19 4.78 -20.11
N SER A 205 4.09 5.49 -19.43
CA SER A 205 4.21 6.95 -19.53
C SER A 205 5.11 7.36 -20.70
N THR A 206 4.52 7.66 -21.86
CA THR A 206 5.28 8.03 -23.08
C THR A 206 6.04 9.34 -22.99
N ASP A 207 5.63 10.24 -22.09
CA ASP A 207 6.20 11.59 -21.94
C ASP A 207 7.29 11.68 -20.84
N VAL A 208 7.51 10.59 -20.09
CA VAL A 208 8.48 10.53 -18.98
C VAL A 208 9.78 9.90 -19.48
N ILE A 209 10.88 10.62 -19.31
CA ILE A 209 12.23 10.17 -19.66
C ILE A 209 12.97 9.76 -18.40
N LEU A 210 13.28 8.46 -18.28
CA LEU A 210 14.26 7.97 -17.31
C LEU A 210 15.68 8.19 -17.87
N LEU A 211 16.48 9.03 -17.22
CA LEU A 211 17.87 9.23 -17.63
C LEU A 211 18.74 8.02 -17.31
N LYS A 212 19.63 7.68 -18.24
CA LYS A 212 20.55 6.53 -18.15
C LYS A 212 19.84 5.22 -17.75
N PRO A 213 18.79 4.79 -18.48
CA PRO A 213 17.96 3.66 -18.09
C PRO A 213 18.77 2.36 -17.93
N ASP A 214 19.84 2.18 -18.72
CA ASP A 214 20.74 1.02 -18.62
C ASP A 214 21.51 0.92 -17.29
N SER A 215 21.68 2.06 -16.61
CA SER A 215 22.37 2.17 -15.31
C SER A 215 21.41 2.02 -14.12
N VAL A 216 20.10 2.03 -14.36
CA VAL A 216 19.09 1.83 -13.32
C VAL A 216 18.78 0.33 -13.25
N ARG A 217 19.39 -0.33 -12.26
CA ARG A 217 19.29 -1.78 -12.08
C ARG A 217 18.88 -2.12 -10.66
N CYS A 218 18.12 -3.19 -10.53
CA CYS A 218 17.79 -3.78 -9.24
C CYS A 218 18.45 -5.16 -9.09
N THR A 219 18.60 -5.60 -7.85
CA THR A 219 19.11 -6.93 -7.47
C THR A 219 18.09 -7.72 -6.69
N THR A 220 18.02 -9.02 -6.89
CA THR A 220 17.24 -9.96 -6.05
C THR A 220 18.06 -10.44 -4.85
N ASP A 221 17.44 -11.11 -3.87
CA ASP A 221 18.08 -11.56 -2.61
C ASP A 221 19.26 -12.53 -2.77
N ASN A 222 19.43 -13.09 -3.96
CA ASN A 222 20.55 -13.95 -4.31
C ASN A 222 21.76 -13.16 -4.83
N GLU A 223 21.67 -11.83 -4.98
CA GLU A 223 22.71 -10.86 -5.43
C GLU A 223 23.39 -11.14 -6.79
N ILE A 224 23.08 -12.26 -7.45
CA ILE A 224 23.68 -12.70 -8.70
C ILE A 224 23.02 -12.03 -9.91
N ASP A 225 21.70 -11.84 -9.87
CA ASP A 225 20.93 -11.34 -11.00
C ASP A 225 20.68 -9.82 -10.89
N LYS A 226 21.09 -9.08 -11.92
CA LYS A 226 20.91 -7.63 -12.04
C LYS A 226 19.99 -7.29 -13.20
N TYR A 227 18.75 -6.94 -12.88
CA TYR A 227 17.72 -6.60 -13.87
C TYR A 227 17.69 -5.10 -14.13
N LYS A 228 17.47 -4.70 -15.38
CA LYS A 228 17.23 -3.30 -15.72
C LYS A 228 15.81 -2.94 -15.30
N VAL A 229 15.64 -1.84 -14.56
CA VAL A 229 14.33 -1.48 -14.03
C VAL A 229 13.31 -1.25 -15.15
N VAL A 230 13.72 -0.64 -16.26
CA VAL A 230 12.84 -0.42 -17.42
C VAL A 230 12.45 -1.69 -18.18
N ASP A 231 13.16 -2.80 -17.98
CA ASP A 231 12.86 -4.07 -18.65
C ASP A 231 12.19 -5.07 -17.72
N LEU A 232 12.12 -4.78 -16.42
CA LEU A 232 11.51 -5.64 -15.38
C LEU A 232 10.17 -6.20 -15.83
N VAL A 233 10.05 -7.52 -15.81
CA VAL A 233 8.78 -8.23 -15.99
C VAL A 233 8.38 -8.93 -14.69
N GLU A 234 7.12 -9.33 -14.59
CA GLU A 234 6.60 -10.08 -13.44
C GLU A 234 7.37 -11.38 -13.15
N ASP A 235 8.04 -11.97 -14.15
CA ASP A 235 8.85 -13.18 -13.96
C ASP A 235 10.22 -12.90 -13.30
N ASP A 236 10.68 -11.64 -13.31
CA ASP A 236 11.95 -11.21 -12.70
C ASP A 236 11.79 -10.90 -11.20
N VAL A 237 10.55 -10.78 -10.71
CA VAL A 237 10.21 -10.31 -9.36
C VAL A 237 9.17 -11.22 -8.70
N MET A 238 9.49 -11.81 -7.55
CA MET A 238 8.57 -12.65 -6.78
C MET A 238 7.50 -11.79 -6.09
N CYS A 239 6.39 -11.53 -6.79
CA CYS A 239 5.31 -10.72 -6.24
C CYS A 239 4.22 -11.49 -5.51
N ALA A 240 4.38 -11.58 -4.19
CA ALA A 240 3.29 -11.80 -3.26
C ALA A 240 2.49 -10.48 -3.09
N PRO A 241 1.16 -10.52 -2.96
CA PRO A 241 0.38 -9.37 -2.54
C PRO A 241 0.86 -8.94 -1.15
N SER A 242 1.05 -7.63 -0.97
CA SER A 242 1.47 -6.99 0.27
C SER A 242 0.52 -7.34 1.42
N LEU A 243 0.83 -8.40 2.16
CA LEU A 243 0.30 -8.64 3.50
C LEU A 243 1.01 -7.66 4.42
N ALA A 244 0.26 -6.72 5.00
CA ALA A 244 0.76 -5.88 6.08
C ALA A 244 1.34 -6.79 7.19
N PRO A 245 2.49 -6.47 7.80
CA PRO A 245 3.02 -7.22 8.92
C PRO A 245 1.94 -7.31 10.00
N LYS A 246 1.71 -8.53 10.49
CA LYS A 246 0.69 -8.77 11.49
C LYS A 246 1.36 -8.57 12.84
N ILE A 247 0.94 -7.55 13.58
CA ILE A 247 1.39 -7.35 14.96
C ILE A 247 0.90 -8.57 15.75
N LEU A 248 1.85 -9.33 16.29
CA LEU A 248 1.61 -10.59 16.98
C LEU A 248 1.12 -10.32 18.41
N ASP A 249 1.78 -9.40 19.12
CA ASP A 249 1.41 -9.03 20.48
C ASP A 249 2.04 -7.69 20.93
N ILE A 250 1.45 -7.07 21.96
CA ILE A 250 2.12 -6.04 22.76
C ILE A 250 2.58 -6.73 24.04
N GLU A 251 3.84 -7.20 24.05
CA GLU A 251 4.35 -8.11 25.08
C GLU A 251 4.41 -7.46 26.48
N THR A 252 4.71 -6.16 26.55
CA THR A 252 4.77 -5.39 27.80
C THR A 252 4.44 -3.92 27.59
N ILE A 253 3.61 -3.38 28.49
CA ILE A 253 3.23 -1.97 28.57
C ILE A 253 3.75 -1.40 29.89
N SER A 254 4.62 -0.40 29.83
CA SER A 254 5.07 0.39 30.99
C SER A 254 5.17 1.86 30.59
N CYS A 255 5.28 2.77 31.57
CA CYS A 255 5.43 4.19 31.26
C CYS A 255 6.78 4.53 30.62
N ASP A 256 7.78 3.66 30.78
CA ASP A 256 9.15 3.86 30.26
C ASP A 256 9.45 3.04 28.99
N SER A 257 8.59 2.09 28.62
CA SER A 257 8.75 1.32 27.38
C SER A 257 7.49 0.54 26.98
N VAL A 258 7.29 0.40 25.68
CA VAL A 258 6.30 -0.49 25.05
C VAL A 258 7.03 -1.49 24.15
N ARG A 259 6.90 -2.79 24.42
CA ARG A 259 7.48 -3.82 23.56
C ARG A 259 6.42 -4.36 22.61
N ILE A 260 6.72 -4.35 21.31
CA ILE A 260 5.82 -4.80 20.26
C ILE A 260 6.50 -5.93 19.49
N SER A 261 5.80 -7.05 19.33
CA SER A 261 6.21 -8.13 18.46
C SER A 261 5.34 -8.12 17.20
N TRP A 262 5.96 -8.33 16.06
CA TRP A 262 5.25 -8.46 14.79
C TRP A 262 5.84 -9.58 13.96
N ASP A 263 5.01 -10.11 13.07
CA ASP A 263 5.40 -11.12 12.09
C ASP A 263 5.43 -10.46 10.72
N TYR A 264 6.53 -10.64 10.02
CA TYR A 264 6.55 -10.39 8.58
C TYR A 264 6.02 -11.63 7.86
N PRO A 265 5.24 -11.48 6.80
CA PRO A 265 5.08 -12.56 5.83
C PRO A 265 6.47 -12.97 5.33
N MET A 266 6.73 -14.27 5.23
CA MET A 266 8.04 -14.93 5.06
C MET A 266 8.97 -14.44 3.92
N SER A 267 8.62 -13.42 3.14
CA SER A 267 9.41 -12.92 2.02
C SER A 267 10.48 -11.89 2.38
N TYR A 268 10.56 -11.39 3.62
CA TYR A 268 11.44 -10.25 3.96
C TYR A 268 12.67 -10.54 4.84
N THR A 269 12.79 -11.69 5.52
CA THR A 269 13.97 -11.96 6.37
C THR A 269 14.50 -13.39 6.25
N ARG A 270 15.84 -13.53 6.18
CA ARG A 270 16.59 -14.78 6.00
C ARG A 270 16.54 -15.76 7.19
N SER A 271 15.81 -15.46 8.27
CA SER A 271 15.75 -16.33 9.45
C SER A 271 14.35 -16.38 10.05
N LYS A 272 13.98 -17.56 10.56
CA LYS A 272 12.70 -17.89 11.19
C LYS A 272 12.53 -17.27 12.59
N ALA A 273 13.01 -16.05 12.77
CA ALA A 273 12.98 -15.36 14.05
C ALA A 273 11.78 -14.41 14.08
N GLN A 274 10.92 -14.54 15.10
CA GLN A 274 10.04 -13.45 15.49
C GLN A 274 10.91 -12.21 15.70
N THR A 275 10.75 -11.20 14.85
CA THR A 275 11.45 -9.92 15.05
C THR A 275 10.75 -9.20 16.20
N LYS A 276 11.46 -9.03 17.31
CA LYS A 276 10.96 -8.31 18.48
C LYS A 276 11.53 -6.90 18.45
N ALA A 277 10.68 -5.89 18.53
CA ALA A 277 11.14 -4.53 18.75
C ALA A 277 10.67 -4.02 20.10
N SER A 278 11.58 -3.37 20.83
CA SER A 278 11.24 -2.65 22.05
C SER A 278 11.21 -1.16 21.78
N ILE A 279 10.05 -0.52 21.83
CA ILE A 279 9.98 0.93 21.92
C ILE A 279 10.35 1.28 23.37
N SER A 280 11.56 1.75 23.61
CA SER A 280 12.02 2.18 24.94
C SER A 280 12.12 3.69 24.96
N PHE A 281 11.48 4.34 25.93
CA PHE A 281 11.53 5.77 26.16
C PHE A 281 12.79 6.09 27.00
N ASP A 282 13.98 5.98 26.39
CA ASP A 282 15.23 6.25 27.11
C ASP A 282 15.31 7.73 27.50
N THR A 283 15.18 8.00 28.81
CA THR A 283 15.39 9.29 29.49
C THR A 283 14.72 10.49 28.85
N VAL A 284 13.67 11.00 29.51
CA VAL A 284 13.21 12.39 29.39
C VAL A 284 14.41 13.31 29.64
N ILE A 285 15.19 13.63 28.60
CA ILE A 285 16.28 14.60 28.72
C ILE A 285 15.59 15.96 28.88
N LYS A 286 15.41 16.39 30.14
CA LYS A 286 15.00 17.73 30.55
C LYS A 286 15.91 18.76 29.86
N LYS A 287 15.51 19.26 28.68
CA LYS A 287 16.05 20.47 28.06
C LYS A 287 14.91 21.32 27.52
N GLY A 288 14.28 22.07 28.43
CA GLY A 288 13.27 23.06 28.07
C GLY A 288 11.88 22.48 27.79
N PRO A 289 10.97 23.22 27.14
CA PRO A 289 9.57 22.84 26.95
C PRO A 289 9.35 21.71 25.92
N LEU A 290 10.41 21.00 25.55
CA LEU A 290 10.45 20.01 24.47
C LEU A 290 10.70 18.62 25.06
N PHE A 291 9.90 17.64 24.65
CA PHE A 291 10.04 16.24 25.05
C PHE A 291 10.70 15.47 23.90
N ASN A 292 11.77 14.72 24.19
CA ASN A 292 12.38 13.83 23.20
C ASN A 292 11.94 12.40 23.47
N VAL A 293 11.28 11.77 22.50
CA VAL A 293 10.90 10.35 22.55
C VAL A 293 11.86 9.56 21.65
N MET A 294 12.91 8.99 22.24
CA MET A 294 13.77 8.08 21.49
C MET A 294 13.05 6.74 21.29
N VAL A 295 13.12 6.18 20.07
CA VAL A 295 12.50 4.88 19.75
C VAL A 295 13.59 3.92 19.32
N LYS A 296 14.05 3.07 20.23
CA LYS A 296 15.14 2.15 19.95
C LYS A 296 14.64 0.81 19.36
N VAL A 297 14.54 0.71 18.05
CA VAL A 297 14.27 -0.57 17.39
C VAL A 297 15.52 -1.45 17.42
N THR A 298 15.59 -2.43 18.33
CA THR A 298 16.65 -3.43 18.34
C THR A 298 16.20 -4.67 17.57
N ASP A 299 16.64 -4.81 16.32
CA ASP A 299 16.60 -6.10 15.62
C ASP A 299 17.68 -7.03 16.22
N THR A 300 17.35 -8.29 16.46
CA THR A 300 18.31 -9.30 16.93
C THR A 300 19.31 -9.74 15.86
N HIS A 301 19.15 -9.34 14.59
CA HIS A 301 20.07 -9.74 13.52
C HIS A 301 20.83 -8.61 12.79
N GLU A 302 20.48 -7.34 12.96
CA GLU A 302 21.30 -6.22 12.49
C GLU A 302 21.34 -5.08 13.51
N ALA A 303 22.50 -4.94 14.16
CA ALA A 303 22.79 -3.82 15.02
C ALA A 303 23.10 -2.55 14.19
N SER A 304 22.10 -1.91 13.56
CA SER A 304 22.25 -0.53 13.04
C SER A 304 21.00 0.08 12.37
N ARG A 305 19.89 0.30 13.09
CA ARG A 305 18.89 1.33 12.71
C ARG A 305 18.24 1.92 13.96
N MET A 306 18.47 3.21 14.25
CA MET A 306 17.79 3.95 15.33
C MET A 306 16.77 4.92 14.72
N PRO A 307 15.45 4.68 14.85
CA PRO A 307 14.46 5.72 14.63
C PRO A 307 14.38 6.71 15.80
N HIS A 308 14.08 7.97 15.52
CA HIS A 308 13.86 9.02 16.52
C HIS A 308 12.46 9.64 16.30
N VAL A 309 11.67 9.80 17.35
CA VAL A 309 10.36 10.48 17.30
C VAL A 309 10.47 11.80 18.08
N PHE A 310 10.18 12.92 17.42
CA PHE A 310 10.17 14.24 18.06
C PHE A 310 8.72 14.65 18.31
N MET A 311 8.42 15.12 19.53
CA MET A 311 7.09 15.63 19.91
C MET A 311 7.22 16.95 20.68
N GLU A 312 6.43 17.94 20.30
CA GLU A 312 6.17 19.12 21.12
C GLU A 312 4.87 18.93 21.93
N SER A 313 4.72 19.67 23.04
CA SER A 313 3.58 19.51 23.95
C SER A 313 2.24 19.78 23.25
N ASP A 314 1.23 18.95 23.55
CA ASP A 314 -0.13 18.97 22.99
C ASP A 314 -0.26 18.52 21.52
N GLU A 315 0.60 17.61 21.05
CA GLU A 315 0.52 17.03 19.70
C GLU A 315 0.39 15.49 19.69
N THR A 316 -0.08 14.96 18.55
CA THR A 316 -0.13 13.54 18.23
C THR A 316 0.93 13.23 17.19
N ALA A 317 1.91 12.38 17.50
CA ALA A 317 2.94 11.96 16.56
C ALA A 317 2.74 10.52 16.08
N VAL A 318 3.08 10.29 14.82
CA VAL A 318 3.13 8.97 14.18
C VAL A 318 4.53 8.39 14.37
N ILE A 319 4.63 7.11 14.70
CA ILE A 319 5.92 6.45 14.91
C ILE A 319 6.54 6.13 13.53
N ASN A 320 7.53 6.92 13.13
CA ASN A 320 8.22 6.78 11.85
C ASN A 320 9.40 5.80 11.93
N GLY A 321 9.67 5.07 10.85
CA GLY A 321 10.78 4.10 10.76
C GLY A 321 10.38 2.64 10.97
N LEU A 322 9.08 2.35 10.84
CA LEU A 322 8.52 1.00 10.72
C LEU A 322 8.13 0.76 9.24
N ASP A 323 7.70 -0.45 8.89
CA ASP A 323 7.08 -0.72 7.60
C ASP A 323 5.89 0.23 7.35
N ALA A 324 5.73 0.75 6.12
CA ALA A 324 4.71 1.75 5.76
C ALA A 324 3.27 1.31 6.08
N SER A 325 3.02 0.00 6.18
CA SER A 325 1.72 -0.56 6.57
C SER A 325 1.46 -0.60 8.09
N ILE A 326 2.50 -0.39 8.91
CA ILE A 326 2.44 -0.33 10.38
C ILE A 326 2.52 1.12 10.88
N GLU A 327 3.24 2.01 10.17
CA GLU A 327 3.46 3.40 10.61
C GLU A 327 2.14 4.10 10.99
N HIS A 328 1.05 3.85 10.26
CA HIS A 328 -0.25 4.51 10.48
C HIS A 328 -1.12 3.82 11.53
N GLN A 329 -0.68 2.68 12.06
CA GLN A 329 -1.43 1.94 13.07
C GLN A 329 -1.17 2.46 14.48
N PHE A 330 -0.06 3.17 14.73
CA PHE A 330 0.29 3.66 16.06
C PHE A 330 0.48 5.17 16.11
N THR A 331 -0.21 5.80 17.06
CA THR A 331 0.00 7.22 17.37
C THR A 331 0.28 7.41 18.86
N VAL A 332 1.17 8.35 19.16
CA VAL A 332 1.50 8.77 20.52
C VAL A 332 0.95 10.17 20.72
N GLN A 333 0.18 10.38 21.79
CA GLN A 333 -0.41 11.67 22.15
C GLN A 333 0.09 12.06 23.54
N ALA A 334 0.64 13.27 23.68
CA ALA A 334 1.02 13.84 24.96
C ALA A 334 0.13 15.03 25.27
N MET A 335 -0.60 14.98 26.38
CA MET A 335 -1.48 16.08 26.83
C MET A 335 -0.94 16.71 28.12
N ASN A 336 -0.98 18.04 28.17
CA ASN A 336 -0.65 18.81 29.35
C ASN A 336 -1.87 18.90 30.29
N GLU A 337 -1.81 18.25 31.45
CA GLU A 337 -2.84 18.37 32.50
C GLU A 337 -2.44 19.43 33.52
N VAL A 338 -3.15 20.56 33.50
CA VAL A 338 -3.01 21.61 34.52
C VAL A 338 -3.73 21.18 35.79
N GLY A 339 -3.00 20.63 36.76
CA GLY A 339 -3.52 20.33 38.09
C GLY A 339 -3.48 21.56 38.99
N ARG A 340 -4.62 22.02 39.52
CA ARG A 340 -4.66 23.04 40.58
C ARG A 340 -4.21 22.44 41.91
N GLY A 341 -2.93 22.56 42.23
CA GLY A 341 -2.39 22.32 43.58
C GLY A 341 -2.29 23.61 44.40
N PRO A 342 -2.20 23.54 45.75
CA PRO A 342 -2.21 24.72 46.62
C PRO A 342 -0.91 25.54 46.57
N PHE A 343 0.17 24.99 45.99
CA PHE A 343 1.48 25.62 45.89
C PHE A 343 2.15 25.24 44.55
N SER A 344 2.20 26.18 43.61
CA SER A 344 2.83 26.13 42.27
C SER A 344 2.17 25.26 41.17
N ASP A 345 2.23 25.75 39.93
CA ASP A 345 1.74 25.10 38.70
C ASP A 345 2.61 23.87 38.37
N VAL A 346 2.27 22.72 38.96
CA VAL A 346 2.89 21.44 38.59
C VAL A 346 2.24 20.97 37.29
N ARG A 347 2.97 21.09 36.17
CA ARG A 347 2.55 20.53 34.87
C ARG A 347 2.66 19.01 34.95
N LYS A 348 1.51 18.32 34.95
CA LYS A 348 1.47 16.86 34.79
C LYS A 348 1.28 16.55 33.31
N TYR A 349 1.96 15.53 32.81
CA TYR A 349 1.83 15.11 31.42
C TYR A 349 1.21 13.72 31.36
N ARG A 350 0.20 13.56 30.49
CA ARG A 350 -0.38 12.26 30.18
C ARG A 350 0.08 11.82 28.80
N ILE A 351 0.78 10.69 28.73
CA ILE A 351 1.16 10.04 27.48
C ILE A 351 0.16 8.93 27.18
N SER A 352 -0.47 9.01 26.02
CA SER A 352 -1.47 8.06 25.53
C SER A 352 -1.01 7.45 24.22
N ILE A 353 -1.12 6.14 24.06
CA ILE A 353 -0.77 5.44 22.82
C ILE A 353 -2.05 4.85 22.24
N PHE A 354 -2.25 5.06 20.95
CA PHE A 354 -3.41 4.54 20.23
C PHE A 354 -2.96 3.53 19.18
N LYS A 355 -3.70 2.43 19.06
CA LYS A 355 -3.59 1.46 17.98
C LYS A 355 -4.85 1.53 17.13
N SER A 356 -4.73 1.89 15.85
CA SER A 356 -5.87 2.03 14.92
C SER A 356 -7.02 2.89 15.50
N GLY A 357 -6.67 3.92 16.28
CA GLY A 357 -7.62 4.82 16.94
C GLY A 357 -8.12 4.38 18.32
N GLU A 358 -7.77 3.19 18.79
CA GLU A 358 -8.13 2.70 20.13
C GLU A 358 -6.98 2.93 21.11
N GLN A 359 -7.25 3.56 22.27
CA GLN A 359 -6.23 3.83 23.27
C GLN A 359 -5.77 2.53 23.94
N VAL A 360 -4.52 2.16 23.73
CA VAL A 360 -3.92 0.93 24.27
C VAL A 360 -3.08 1.18 25.51
N VAL A 361 -2.57 2.41 25.70
CA VAL A 361 -1.78 2.81 26.88
C VAL A 361 -2.16 4.21 27.33
N SER A 362 -2.19 4.44 28.65
CA SER A 362 -2.34 5.76 29.28
C SER A 362 -1.47 5.81 30.52
N CYS A 363 -0.47 6.70 30.53
CA CYS A 363 0.44 6.90 31.66
C CYS A 363 0.40 8.36 32.12
N LEU A 364 0.34 8.55 33.44
CA LEU A 364 0.46 9.84 34.12
C LEU A 364 1.86 9.89 34.75
N GLU A 365 2.73 10.75 34.24
CA GLU A 365 4.04 11.00 34.85
C GLU A 365 3.89 12.12 35.89
N GLU A 366 4.21 11.83 37.16
CA GLU A 366 4.36 12.87 38.19
C GLU A 366 5.76 13.44 38.12
N PRO A 367 5.95 14.77 38.05
CA PRO A 367 7.30 15.33 38.05
C PRO A 367 7.96 15.07 39.41
N GLU A 368 9.18 14.54 39.40
CA GLU A 368 10.00 14.41 40.61
C GLU A 368 10.17 15.78 41.29
N GLU A 369 9.89 15.83 42.60
CA GLU A 369 10.15 17.00 43.44
C GLU A 369 11.63 17.40 43.32
N GLU A 370 11.89 18.61 42.80
CA GLU A 370 13.21 19.22 42.90
C GLU A 370 13.52 19.44 44.39
N THR A 371 14.38 18.58 44.94
CA THR A 371 14.96 18.82 46.25
C THR A 371 15.85 20.05 46.17
N ASP A 372 15.38 21.08 46.86
CA ASP A 372 15.98 22.37 47.14
C ASP A 372 17.51 22.34 47.32
N VAL A 373 18.22 23.00 46.40
CA VAL A 373 19.63 23.40 46.59
C VAL A 373 19.73 24.90 46.33
N ASP A 374 19.65 25.65 47.44
CA ASP A 374 20.20 26.97 47.70
C ASP A 374 20.19 28.02 46.56
N GLN A 375 19.23 28.95 46.65
CA GLN A 375 19.46 30.33 46.24
C GLN A 375 19.24 31.29 47.43
N PRO A 376 20.13 32.29 47.61
CA PRO A 376 19.77 33.53 48.27
C PRO A 376 19.42 34.64 47.24
N PRO A 377 18.74 35.71 47.67
CA PRO A 377 17.57 36.22 46.97
C PRO A 377 17.82 37.58 46.28
N HIS A 378 17.02 37.92 45.26
CA HIS A 378 16.55 39.31 45.09
C HIS A 378 15.22 39.35 44.33
N LYS A 379 14.16 39.69 45.07
CA LYS A 379 12.88 40.14 44.55
C LYS A 379 12.83 41.67 44.57
N THR A 380 11.92 42.20 43.77
CA THR A 380 11.36 43.58 43.71
C THR A 380 12.21 44.68 43.07
N LEU A 381 11.84 45.07 41.84
CA LEU A 381 11.15 46.32 41.52
C LEU A 381 10.81 46.35 40.01
N ILE A 382 9.88 47.23 39.62
CA ILE A 382 9.41 47.54 38.25
C ILE A 382 8.09 46.83 37.88
N ASP A 383 7.00 47.31 38.49
CA ASP A 383 5.62 47.05 38.03
C ASP A 383 4.84 48.36 37.79
N GLU A 384 5.53 49.45 37.46
CA GLU A 384 4.88 50.76 37.20
C GLU A 384 5.13 51.33 35.79
N THR A 385 5.92 50.68 34.93
CA THR A 385 6.26 51.23 33.59
C THR A 385 5.36 50.72 32.45
N ILE A 386 4.40 49.82 32.70
CA ILE A 386 3.61 49.15 31.64
C ILE A 386 2.26 49.83 31.37
N ARG A 387 1.95 50.95 32.03
CA ARG A 387 0.65 51.64 31.85
C ARG A 387 0.63 52.83 30.88
N GLU A 388 1.77 53.29 30.37
CA GLU A 388 1.81 54.46 29.46
C GLU A 388 2.06 54.13 27.97
N GLU A 389 2.32 52.87 27.60
CA GLU A 389 2.54 52.49 26.17
C GLU A 389 1.29 51.97 25.43
N LYS A 390 0.21 51.64 26.12
CA LYS A 390 -1.00 51.08 25.47
C LYS A 390 -1.82 52.11 24.69
N ASP A 391 -1.84 53.37 25.11
CA ASP A 391 -2.68 54.40 24.48
C ASP A 391 -2.08 54.97 23.18
N LYS A 392 -0.77 54.82 22.96
CA LYS A 392 -0.10 55.27 21.73
C LYS A 392 -0.28 54.29 20.56
N ARG A 393 -0.43 52.99 20.82
CA ARG A 393 -0.63 51.96 19.78
C ARG A 393 -2.05 51.96 19.20
N MET A 394 -3.06 52.34 19.98
CA MET A 394 -4.45 52.44 19.51
C MET A 394 -4.68 53.58 18.50
N ILE A 395 -3.98 54.71 18.65
CA ILE A 395 -4.15 55.88 17.76
C ILE A 395 -3.53 55.61 16.38
N ILE A 396 -2.40 54.89 16.31
CA ILE A 396 -1.70 54.58 15.06
C ILE A 396 -2.53 53.63 14.18
N ILE A 397 -3.13 52.60 14.77
CA ILE A 397 -3.95 51.61 14.04
C ILE A 397 -5.18 52.28 13.41
N THR A 398 -5.81 53.22 14.13
CA THR A 398 -7.03 53.90 13.66
C THR A 398 -6.76 54.83 12.47
N VAL A 399 -5.62 55.54 12.47
CA VAL A 399 -5.22 56.43 11.36
C VAL A 399 -4.84 55.64 10.10
N SER A 400 -4.15 54.50 10.25
CA SER A 400 -3.76 53.63 9.14
C SER A 400 -4.98 53.02 8.42
N CYS A 401 -6.00 52.58 9.16
CA CYS A 401 -7.22 52.04 8.55
C CYS A 401 -8.01 53.08 7.73
N LEU A 402 -8.07 54.33 8.20
CA LEU A 402 -8.73 55.43 7.47
C LEU A 402 -7.99 55.78 6.18
N THR A 403 -6.66 55.78 6.18
CA THR A 403 -5.88 56.04 4.97
C THR A 403 -6.01 54.92 3.92
N GLY A 404 -6.08 53.66 4.35
CA GLY A 404 -6.28 52.51 3.45
C GLY A 404 -7.64 52.54 2.75
N ALA A 405 -8.71 52.90 3.47
CA ALA A 405 -10.06 52.98 2.91
C ALA A 405 -10.18 54.05 1.81
N VAL A 406 -9.50 55.19 1.97
CA VAL A 406 -9.50 56.27 0.98
C VAL A 406 -8.77 55.85 -0.31
N VAL A 407 -7.65 55.12 -0.19
CA VAL A 407 -6.91 54.61 -1.35
C VAL A 407 -7.75 53.62 -2.15
N VAL A 408 -8.45 52.70 -1.47
CA VAL A 408 -9.34 51.72 -2.13
C VAL A 408 -10.50 52.43 -2.84
N ALA A 409 -11.10 53.45 -2.21
CA ALA A 409 -12.17 54.22 -2.83
C ALA A 409 -11.70 54.97 -4.10
N ILE A 410 -10.48 55.51 -4.10
CA ILE A 410 -9.89 56.19 -5.27
C ILE A 410 -9.63 55.18 -6.40
N VAL A 411 -9.10 53.99 -6.09
CA VAL A 411 -8.85 52.94 -7.10
C VAL A 411 -10.16 52.47 -7.74
N LEU A 412 -11.21 52.26 -6.93
CA LEU A 412 -12.53 51.87 -7.43
C LEU A 412 -13.17 52.98 -8.28
N ALA A 413 -12.98 54.25 -7.91
CA ALA A 413 -13.45 55.39 -8.70
C ALA A 413 -12.73 55.48 -10.05
N VAL A 414 -11.41 55.27 -10.10
CA VAL A 414 -10.63 55.25 -11.35
C VAL A 414 -11.04 54.08 -12.25
N PHE A 415 -11.34 52.92 -11.67
CA PHE A 415 -11.82 51.75 -12.41
C PHE A 415 -13.20 52.00 -13.02
N PHE A 416 -14.13 52.59 -12.26
CA PHE A 416 -15.46 52.95 -12.75
C PHE A 416 -15.42 54.00 -13.88
N VAL A 417 -14.50 54.96 -13.81
CA VAL A 417 -14.33 55.98 -14.86
C VAL A 417 -13.73 55.42 -16.15
N LYS A 418 -12.91 54.35 -16.07
CA LYS A 418 -12.33 53.69 -17.26
C LYS A 418 -13.24 52.68 -17.94
N VAL A 419 -14.16 52.04 -17.21
CA VAL A 419 -15.07 51.04 -17.77
C VAL A 419 -16.37 51.65 -18.30
N TYR A 420 -16.75 52.85 -17.86
CA TYR A 420 -18.00 53.49 -18.24
C TYR A 420 -17.81 54.81 -19.01
N GLN A 421 -17.30 54.73 -20.24
CA GLN A 421 -17.57 55.75 -21.27
C GLN A 421 -18.11 55.09 -22.55
N PRO A 422 -19.33 55.45 -23.01
CA PRO A 422 -19.97 54.84 -24.17
C PRO A 422 -19.81 55.69 -25.43
N ARG A 423 -19.64 55.04 -26.59
CA ARG A 423 -20.00 55.45 -27.98
C ARG A 423 -19.18 54.63 -28.98
N ARG A 424 -19.61 54.27 -30.19
CA ARG A 424 -20.90 54.22 -30.92
C ARG A 424 -20.50 53.75 -32.35
N ASN A 425 -21.37 52.95 -33.00
CA ASN A 425 -21.47 52.71 -34.45
C ASN A 425 -20.37 51.82 -35.10
N GLY A 426 -20.63 50.87 -36.00
CA GLY A 426 -21.86 50.40 -36.63
C GLY A 426 -21.57 49.55 -37.90
N PHE A 427 -22.46 48.59 -38.15
CA PHE A 427 -22.86 47.97 -39.45
C PHE A 427 -22.00 46.93 -40.21
N ALA A 428 -22.72 45.88 -40.66
CA ALA A 428 -22.38 44.61 -41.34
C ALA A 428 -22.62 44.70 -42.88
N PRO A 429 -22.86 43.63 -43.72
CA PRO A 429 -22.81 42.15 -43.60
C PRO A 429 -22.26 41.39 -44.87
N PHE A 430 -22.48 40.05 -44.96
CA PHE A 430 -22.53 39.07 -46.09
C PHE A 430 -21.71 37.80 -45.77
N SER A 431 -22.07 36.53 -46.04
CA SER A 431 -23.29 35.80 -46.40
C SER A 431 -22.97 34.29 -46.32
N SER A 432 -24.00 33.47 -46.12
CA SER A 432 -24.02 32.00 -45.99
C SER A 432 -23.59 31.19 -47.23
N VAL A 433 -23.00 29.99 -47.03
CA VAL A 433 -23.18 28.79 -47.90
C VAL A 433 -23.06 27.50 -47.07
N LYS A 434 -23.90 26.50 -47.39
CA LYS A 434 -24.02 25.15 -46.80
C LYS A 434 -23.26 24.07 -47.61
N PHE A 435 -23.11 22.90 -46.96
CA PHE A 435 -23.25 21.50 -47.45
C PHE A 435 -22.02 20.60 -47.73
N SER A 436 -22.10 19.42 -47.06
CA SER A 436 -21.81 18.01 -47.47
C SER A 436 -20.41 17.44 -47.72
N LYS A 437 -20.17 16.30 -47.02
CA LYS A 437 -19.62 14.98 -47.44
C LYS A 437 -18.84 14.91 -48.76
N CYS A 438 -17.75 14.14 -48.74
CA CYS A 438 -17.51 13.09 -49.75
C CYS A 438 -16.52 12.01 -49.28
N GLU A 439 -16.87 10.78 -49.66
CA GLU A 439 -16.09 9.54 -49.62
C GLU A 439 -15.00 9.50 -50.71
N MET A 440 -14.10 8.54 -50.57
CA MET A 440 -13.04 8.11 -51.50
C MET A 440 -13.59 7.55 -52.84
N PRO A 441 -12.75 7.36 -53.89
CA PRO A 441 -12.23 6.01 -54.23
C PRO A 441 -10.90 6.06 -55.07
N PRO A 442 -10.47 4.97 -55.76
CA PRO A 442 -9.97 3.68 -55.27
C PRO A 442 -8.58 3.33 -55.87
N MET A 443 -7.95 2.24 -55.41
CA MET A 443 -7.05 1.44 -56.26
C MET A 443 -7.08 -0.03 -55.85
N THR A 444 -7.49 -0.87 -56.80
CA THR A 444 -7.56 -2.34 -56.78
C THR A 444 -6.27 -2.94 -57.35
N TYR A 445 -5.81 -4.07 -56.79
CA TYR A 445 -5.49 -5.29 -57.56
C TYR A 445 -5.37 -6.49 -56.60
N ASP A 446 -6.03 -7.58 -56.99
CA ASP A 446 -6.20 -8.86 -56.30
C ASP A 446 -4.94 -9.74 -56.32
N ASP A 447 -4.75 -10.61 -55.31
CA ASP A 447 -5.04 -12.05 -55.44
C ASP A 447 -4.70 -12.86 -54.15
N GLU A 448 -5.71 -13.63 -53.73
CA GLU A 448 -5.71 -14.93 -53.06
C GLU A 448 -4.90 -15.21 -51.78
N VAL A 449 -5.58 -15.13 -50.62
CA VAL A 449 -5.52 -16.20 -49.60
C VAL A 449 -6.93 -16.46 -49.06
N THR A 450 -7.30 -17.73 -49.05
CA THR A 450 -8.62 -18.29 -48.80
C THR A 450 -9.19 -18.04 -47.41
N SER A 451 -10.52 -17.93 -47.38
CA SER A 451 -11.40 -17.78 -46.22
C SER A 451 -11.25 -18.87 -45.16
N SER A 452 -11.18 -18.47 -43.90
CA SER A 452 -11.64 -19.27 -42.75
C SER A 452 -12.11 -18.35 -41.61
N SER A 453 -13.23 -17.67 -41.81
CA SER A 453 -13.92 -16.90 -40.77
C SER A 453 -15.33 -17.48 -40.57
N VAL A 454 -15.41 -18.71 -40.05
CA VAL A 454 -16.68 -19.34 -39.60
C VAL A 454 -16.50 -20.23 -38.34
N GLU A 455 -15.30 -20.39 -37.75
CA GLU A 455 -15.10 -21.36 -36.66
C GLU A 455 -15.36 -20.87 -35.21
N SER A 456 -15.68 -19.59 -34.97
CA SER A 456 -15.78 -19.07 -33.59
C SER A 456 -17.17 -19.15 -32.94
N VAL A 457 -18.23 -19.51 -33.66
CA VAL A 457 -19.60 -19.56 -33.11
C VAL A 457 -20.06 -20.98 -32.75
N ASP A 458 -19.50 -22.02 -33.36
CA ASP A 458 -19.97 -23.41 -33.16
C ASP A 458 -19.32 -24.15 -31.97
N LYS A 459 -18.23 -23.64 -31.38
CA LYS A 459 -17.50 -24.33 -30.29
C LYS A 459 -18.35 -24.55 -29.02
N TYR A 460 -19.19 -23.58 -28.66
CA TYR A 460 -19.99 -23.59 -27.42
C TYR A 460 -21.39 -24.16 -27.60
N ARG A 461 -21.80 -24.41 -28.85
CA ARG A 461 -23.08 -25.03 -29.21
C ARG A 461 -23.17 -26.49 -28.78
N ASN A 462 -22.04 -27.17 -28.59
CA ASN A 462 -21.98 -28.54 -28.12
C ASN A 462 -22.34 -28.70 -26.63
N TYR A 463 -22.30 -27.62 -25.84
CA TYR A 463 -22.83 -27.61 -24.48
C TYR A 463 -24.33 -27.22 -24.43
N THR A 464 -24.89 -26.80 -25.56
CA THR A 464 -26.25 -26.22 -25.64
C THR A 464 -27.02 -26.73 -26.85
N THR A 465 -27.87 -27.74 -26.58
CA THR A 465 -28.99 -28.22 -27.42
C THR A 465 -28.66 -29.11 -28.62
N THR A 466 -29.04 -30.39 -28.54
CA THR A 466 -30.02 -31.03 -29.44
C THR A 466 -30.70 -32.16 -28.66
N MET A 467 -32.05 -32.22 -28.66
CA MET A 467 -32.76 -33.40 -28.15
C MET A 467 -32.42 -34.60 -29.03
N ILE A 468 -31.58 -35.50 -28.51
CA ILE A 468 -31.35 -36.81 -29.09
C ILE A 468 -31.96 -37.82 -28.12
N GLU A 469 -33.10 -38.39 -28.51
CA GLU A 469 -33.73 -39.49 -27.78
C GLU A 469 -32.78 -40.69 -27.73
N GLY A 470 -32.45 -41.17 -26.52
CA GLY A 470 -31.87 -42.50 -26.32
C GLY A 470 -30.39 -42.61 -25.92
N LEU A 471 -29.74 -41.55 -25.46
CA LEU A 471 -28.37 -41.60 -24.90
C LEU A 471 -28.34 -41.20 -23.41
N PRO A 472 -27.39 -41.71 -22.60
CA PRO A 472 -27.35 -41.48 -21.17
C PRO A 472 -27.29 -39.98 -20.86
N THR A 473 -28.04 -39.56 -19.85
CA THR A 473 -28.28 -38.16 -19.45
C THR A 473 -26.99 -37.40 -19.19
N VAL A 474 -26.47 -36.71 -20.21
CA VAL A 474 -25.45 -35.67 -20.03
C VAL A 474 -26.13 -34.50 -19.33
N ARG A 475 -25.60 -34.07 -18.19
CA ARG A 475 -26.09 -32.88 -17.49
C ARG A 475 -25.79 -31.65 -18.34
N ILE A 476 -26.83 -30.92 -18.74
CA ILE A 476 -26.74 -29.79 -19.67
C ILE A 476 -26.74 -28.52 -18.84
N LEU A 477 -25.69 -27.71 -18.93
CA LEU A 477 -25.62 -26.40 -18.27
C LEU A 477 -26.52 -25.38 -18.99
N THR A 478 -27.17 -24.52 -18.20
CA THR A 478 -27.99 -23.44 -18.73
C THR A 478 -27.11 -22.31 -19.27
N GLU A 479 -27.18 -22.06 -20.59
CA GLU A 479 -26.68 -20.81 -21.16
C GLU A 479 -27.58 -19.67 -20.69
N THR A 480 -27.00 -18.76 -19.93
CA THR A 480 -27.72 -17.70 -19.24
C THR A 480 -27.56 -16.40 -20.04
N PRO A 481 -28.65 -15.75 -20.47
CA PRO A 481 -28.57 -14.45 -21.12
C PRO A 481 -27.91 -13.42 -20.19
N ARG A 482 -26.95 -12.63 -20.68
CA ARG A 482 -26.22 -11.68 -19.83
C ARG A 482 -27.12 -10.66 -19.13
N ASP A 483 -28.20 -10.26 -19.79
CA ASP A 483 -29.17 -9.28 -19.28
C ASP A 483 -30.00 -9.80 -18.10
N THR A 484 -30.04 -11.10 -17.86
CA THR A 484 -30.70 -11.70 -16.69
C THR A 484 -29.80 -11.78 -15.46
N VAL A 485 -28.50 -11.48 -15.61
CA VAL A 485 -27.52 -11.46 -14.52
C VAL A 485 -27.43 -10.04 -13.93
N HIS A 486 -27.81 -9.90 -12.67
CA HIS A 486 -27.80 -8.63 -11.96
C HIS A 486 -26.79 -8.65 -10.82
N PHE A 487 -25.65 -7.97 -11.00
CA PHE A 487 -24.58 -7.92 -10.01
C PHE A 487 -24.96 -7.10 -8.77
N ILE A 488 -24.74 -7.67 -7.58
CA ILE A 488 -24.97 -7.03 -6.27
C ILE A 488 -23.68 -6.38 -5.78
N ARG A 489 -22.62 -7.16 -5.65
CA ARG A 489 -21.29 -6.69 -5.18
C ARG A 489 -20.17 -7.55 -5.70
N GLU A 490 -18.98 -6.96 -5.80
CA GLU A 490 -17.75 -7.69 -6.09
C GLU A 490 -17.23 -8.35 -4.80
N ILE A 491 -17.10 -9.68 -4.82
CA ILE A 491 -16.54 -10.48 -3.72
C ILE A 491 -15.01 -10.54 -3.85
N TYR A 492 -14.51 -10.60 -5.09
CA TYR A 492 -13.10 -10.78 -5.36
C TYR A 492 -12.67 -10.18 -6.70
N CYS A 493 -11.50 -9.52 -6.72
CA CYS A 493 -10.87 -8.96 -7.92
C CYS A 493 -9.48 -9.57 -8.12
N GLY A 494 -9.33 -10.43 -9.13
CA GLY A 494 -8.08 -11.11 -9.46
C GLY A 494 -7.56 -10.80 -10.85
N ARG A 495 -6.34 -11.27 -11.15
CA ARG A 495 -5.67 -11.24 -12.45
C ARG A 495 -6.46 -12.03 -13.50
N PHE A 496 -6.92 -13.24 -13.17
CA PHE A 496 -7.59 -14.13 -14.12
C PHE A 496 -9.10 -13.93 -14.20
N GLY A 497 -9.69 -13.13 -13.31
CA GLY A 497 -11.12 -12.85 -13.32
C GLY A 497 -11.62 -12.11 -12.09
N ARG A 498 -12.92 -11.88 -12.06
CA ARG A 498 -13.63 -11.28 -10.92
C ARG A 498 -14.70 -12.23 -10.45
N ILE A 499 -15.02 -12.19 -9.16
CA ILE A 499 -16.16 -12.91 -8.61
C ILE A 499 -17.12 -11.90 -8.01
N TYR A 500 -18.39 -12.06 -8.36
CA TYR A 500 -19.48 -11.25 -7.88
C TYR A 500 -20.51 -12.10 -7.16
N GLU A 501 -21.16 -11.48 -6.18
CA GLU A 501 -22.50 -11.86 -5.77
C GLU A 501 -23.48 -11.28 -6.78
N ALA A 502 -24.39 -12.10 -7.32
CA ALA A 502 -25.37 -11.67 -8.29
C ALA A 502 -26.73 -12.32 -8.03
N VAL A 503 -27.77 -11.71 -8.57
CA VAL A 503 -29.11 -12.32 -8.70
C VAL A 503 -29.31 -12.64 -10.17
N VAL A 504 -29.66 -13.88 -10.47
CA VAL A 504 -29.97 -14.33 -11.82
C VAL A 504 -31.47 -14.63 -11.91
N THR A 505 -32.15 -14.00 -12.86
CA THR A 505 -33.58 -14.27 -13.09
C THR A 505 -33.76 -15.48 -14.00
N GLU A 506 -34.77 -16.31 -13.69
CA GLU A 506 -35.16 -17.47 -14.51
C GLU A 506 -34.06 -18.53 -14.69
N LEU A 507 -33.08 -18.59 -13.77
CA LEU A 507 -32.00 -19.59 -13.81
C LEU A 507 -32.50 -21.01 -13.50
N LEU A 508 -33.37 -21.13 -12.49
CA LEU A 508 -33.95 -22.41 -12.06
C LEU A 508 -35.45 -22.43 -12.35
N PRO A 509 -36.02 -23.57 -12.82
CA PRO A 509 -37.44 -23.65 -13.19
C PRO A 509 -38.42 -23.29 -12.06
N THR A 510 -37.98 -23.47 -10.82
CA THR A 510 -38.79 -23.30 -9.60
C THR A 510 -38.65 -21.91 -8.97
N GLU A 511 -37.66 -21.12 -9.37
CA GLU A 511 -37.31 -19.86 -8.72
C GLU A 511 -37.35 -18.69 -9.71
N LYS A 512 -38.00 -17.59 -9.34
CA LYS A 512 -38.01 -16.38 -10.17
C LYS A 512 -36.65 -15.68 -10.20
N GLN A 513 -35.95 -15.72 -9.07
CA GLN A 513 -34.67 -15.08 -8.83
C GLN A 513 -33.85 -15.98 -7.92
N THR A 514 -32.62 -16.27 -8.33
CA THR A 514 -31.69 -17.09 -7.57
C THR A 514 -30.45 -16.26 -7.26
N VAL A 515 -30.04 -16.22 -5.99
CA VAL A 515 -28.77 -15.59 -5.58
C VAL A 515 -27.64 -16.54 -5.92
N THR A 516 -26.64 -16.05 -6.63
CA THR A 516 -25.54 -16.86 -7.18
C THR A 516 -24.19 -16.18 -6.99
N MET A 517 -23.15 -16.97 -7.16
CA MET A 517 -21.79 -16.47 -7.27
C MET A 517 -21.36 -16.54 -8.74
N VAL A 518 -21.04 -15.40 -9.34
CA VAL A 518 -20.68 -15.31 -10.76
C VAL A 518 -19.19 -15.03 -10.90
N LYS A 519 -18.46 -15.96 -11.51
CA LYS A 519 -17.06 -15.80 -11.89
C LYS A 519 -16.98 -15.30 -13.32
N GLU A 520 -16.48 -14.08 -13.51
CA GLU A 520 -16.24 -13.50 -14.83
C GLU A 520 -14.75 -13.52 -15.19
N LEU A 521 -14.45 -13.89 -16.44
CA LEU A 521 -13.13 -13.71 -17.03
C LEU A 521 -12.90 -12.21 -17.35
N ARG A 522 -11.66 -11.72 -17.35
CA ARG A 522 -11.42 -10.31 -17.76
C ARG A 522 -11.70 -10.12 -19.26
N GLU A 523 -12.14 -8.93 -19.67
CA GLU A 523 -12.41 -8.58 -21.08
C GLU A 523 -11.20 -8.88 -21.99
N ASN A 524 -9.98 -8.57 -21.54
CA ASN A 524 -8.74 -8.82 -22.28
C ASN A 524 -8.05 -10.15 -21.89
N ALA A 525 -8.81 -11.17 -21.48
CA ALA A 525 -8.23 -12.43 -21.03
C ALA A 525 -7.45 -13.16 -22.12
N THR A 526 -6.28 -13.68 -21.74
CA THR A 526 -5.38 -14.42 -22.63
C THR A 526 -6.03 -15.71 -23.15
N GLU A 527 -5.54 -16.22 -24.27
CA GLU A 527 -6.02 -17.49 -24.84
C GLU A 527 -5.90 -18.66 -23.84
N HIS A 528 -4.82 -18.68 -23.05
CA HIS A 528 -4.63 -19.68 -21.99
C HIS A 528 -5.72 -19.59 -20.90
N ALA A 529 -6.13 -18.38 -20.52
CA ALA A 529 -7.20 -18.19 -19.53
C ALA A 529 -8.56 -18.66 -20.09
N ARG A 530 -8.82 -18.44 -21.38
CA ARG A 530 -10.02 -18.98 -22.06
C ARG A 530 -9.99 -20.51 -22.15
N GLN A 531 -8.84 -21.10 -22.48
CA GLN A 531 -8.67 -22.57 -22.47
C GLN A 531 -8.88 -23.17 -21.07
N SER A 532 -8.42 -22.49 -20.02
CA SER A 532 -8.67 -22.90 -18.63
C SER A 532 -10.14 -22.79 -18.25
N PHE A 533 -10.85 -21.76 -18.72
CA PHE A 533 -12.30 -21.61 -18.55
C PHE A 533 -13.03 -22.78 -19.22
N ASP A 534 -12.71 -23.09 -20.48
CA ASP A 534 -13.31 -24.21 -21.23
C ASP A 534 -13.07 -25.55 -20.52
N GLY A 535 -11.85 -25.76 -20.01
CA GLY A 535 -11.50 -26.96 -19.25
C GLY A 535 -12.31 -27.11 -17.97
N GLN A 536 -12.54 -26.01 -17.23
CA GLN A 536 -13.38 -26.01 -16.03
C GLN A 536 -14.83 -26.36 -16.37
N VAL A 537 -15.42 -25.70 -17.38
CA VAL A 537 -16.80 -25.96 -17.80
C VAL A 537 -16.96 -27.41 -18.27
N SER A 538 -16.01 -27.94 -19.04
CA SER A 538 -16.06 -29.31 -19.56
C SER A 538 -15.96 -30.39 -18.50
N THR A 539 -15.25 -30.11 -17.39
CA THR A 539 -14.96 -31.12 -16.36
C THR A 539 -15.94 -31.04 -15.19
N LEU A 540 -16.28 -29.82 -14.75
CA LEU A 540 -17.04 -29.60 -13.52
C LEU A 540 -18.56 -29.63 -13.72
N CYS A 541 -19.05 -29.50 -14.97
CA CYS A 541 -20.48 -29.55 -15.27
C CYS A 541 -21.14 -30.90 -14.93
N GLU A 542 -20.36 -31.98 -14.95
CA GLU A 542 -20.82 -33.35 -14.73
C GLU A 542 -21.14 -33.65 -13.25
N PHE A 543 -20.65 -32.83 -12.31
CA PHE A 543 -20.75 -33.12 -10.88
C PHE A 543 -21.98 -32.50 -10.23
N GLU A 544 -22.78 -33.34 -9.58
CA GLU A 544 -23.94 -32.94 -8.79
C GLU A 544 -23.90 -33.68 -7.45
N HIS A 545 -23.57 -32.97 -6.38
CA HIS A 545 -23.42 -33.53 -5.04
C HIS A 545 -23.59 -32.43 -3.98
N PRO A 546 -24.27 -32.69 -2.84
CA PRO A 546 -24.49 -31.66 -1.81
C PRO A 546 -23.22 -31.01 -1.28
N ASN A 547 -22.09 -31.73 -1.29
CA ASN A 547 -20.78 -31.26 -0.82
C ASN A 547 -19.77 -30.95 -1.95
N VAL A 548 -20.21 -30.82 -3.20
CA VAL A 548 -19.38 -30.29 -4.30
C VAL A 548 -20.03 -29.00 -4.80
N LEU A 549 -19.24 -27.95 -5.04
CA LEU A 549 -19.78 -26.66 -5.47
C LEU A 549 -20.42 -26.78 -6.85
N GLU A 550 -21.71 -26.53 -6.92
CA GLU A 550 -22.52 -26.74 -8.11
C GLU A 550 -22.38 -25.59 -9.12
N MET A 551 -22.11 -25.94 -10.37
CA MET A 551 -22.22 -25.01 -11.50
C MET A 551 -23.68 -25.01 -12.01
N LEU A 552 -24.34 -23.87 -11.88
CA LEU A 552 -25.75 -23.69 -12.24
C LEU A 552 -25.93 -23.24 -13.70
N GLY A 553 -24.95 -22.53 -14.26
CA GLY A 553 -25.03 -22.02 -15.62
C GLY A 553 -23.74 -21.34 -16.08
N VAL A 554 -23.74 -20.92 -17.34
CA VAL A 554 -22.63 -20.23 -17.99
C VAL A 554 -23.14 -19.08 -18.83
N VAL A 555 -22.30 -18.07 -19.04
CA VAL A 555 -22.53 -16.99 -20.01
C VAL A 555 -21.38 -17.06 -21.00
N THR A 556 -21.63 -17.66 -22.16
CA THR A 556 -20.64 -17.86 -23.23
C THR A 556 -20.92 -16.99 -24.46
N ILE A 557 -22.14 -16.46 -24.59
CA ILE A 557 -22.50 -15.52 -25.64
C ILE A 557 -22.10 -14.09 -25.25
N GLY A 558 -21.10 -13.55 -25.94
CA GLY A 558 -20.55 -12.22 -25.69
C GLY A 558 -19.49 -12.21 -24.60
N GLU A 559 -19.00 -11.02 -24.26
CA GLU A 559 -17.96 -10.83 -23.22
C GLU A 559 -18.50 -9.98 -22.06
N PRO A 560 -17.96 -10.14 -20.84
CA PRO A 560 -16.94 -11.12 -20.41
C PRO A 560 -17.46 -12.53 -20.10
N LEU A 561 -16.81 -13.61 -20.58
CA LEU A 561 -17.23 -15.00 -20.31
C LEU A 561 -17.43 -15.28 -18.81
N SER A 562 -18.52 -15.95 -18.42
CA SER A 562 -18.89 -16.13 -17.02
C SER A 562 -19.30 -17.56 -16.66
N ILE A 563 -18.98 -17.99 -15.44
CA ILE A 563 -19.51 -19.21 -14.81
C ILE A 563 -20.39 -18.80 -13.63
N ILE A 564 -21.58 -19.38 -13.54
CA ILE A 564 -22.56 -19.14 -12.48
C ILE A 564 -22.56 -20.34 -11.54
N TYR A 565 -22.13 -20.13 -10.31
CA TYR A 565 -22.14 -21.12 -9.23
C TYR A 565 -23.29 -20.87 -8.26
N GLU A 566 -23.66 -21.90 -7.52
CA GLU A 566 -24.45 -21.71 -6.30
C GLU A 566 -23.76 -20.74 -5.33
N TYR A 567 -24.54 -20.04 -4.52
CA TYR A 567 -24.01 -19.05 -3.59
C TYR A 567 -23.57 -19.68 -2.27
N ALA A 568 -22.31 -19.48 -1.90
CA ALA A 568 -21.75 -19.83 -0.59
C ALA A 568 -21.48 -18.55 0.21
N ASP A 569 -22.34 -18.26 1.18
CA ASP A 569 -22.42 -16.97 1.86
C ASP A 569 -21.35 -16.74 2.95
N CYS A 570 -20.66 -17.79 3.39
CA CYS A 570 -19.62 -17.70 4.43
C CYS A 570 -18.19 -17.69 3.88
N GLY A 571 -18.02 -17.70 2.55
CA GLY A 571 -16.71 -17.68 1.90
C GLY A 571 -15.97 -19.03 1.99
N ASP A 572 -14.64 -18.98 1.92
CA ASP A 572 -13.83 -20.20 1.97
C ASP A 572 -13.64 -20.73 3.40
N LEU A 573 -13.48 -22.06 3.51
CA LEU A 573 -13.43 -22.76 4.78
C LEU A 573 -12.23 -22.34 5.62
N LYS A 574 -11.10 -21.95 5.02
CA LYS A 574 -9.92 -21.51 5.79
C LYS A 574 -10.20 -20.23 6.55
N GLU A 575 -10.77 -19.22 5.89
CA GLU A 575 -11.16 -17.97 6.55
C GLU A 575 -12.27 -18.20 7.57
N PHE A 576 -13.25 -19.05 7.24
CA PHE A 576 -14.33 -19.43 8.16
C PHE A 576 -13.80 -20.08 9.45
N LEU A 577 -12.85 -21.01 9.36
CA LEU A 577 -12.21 -21.66 10.51
C LEU A 577 -11.44 -20.66 11.38
N ASN A 578 -10.64 -19.77 10.76
CA ASN A 578 -9.88 -18.75 11.46
C ASN A 578 -10.80 -17.76 12.20
N CYS A 579 -11.87 -17.30 11.54
CA CYS A 579 -12.83 -16.36 12.10
C CYS A 579 -13.65 -16.94 13.27
N ASN A 580 -13.81 -18.26 13.34
CA ASN A 580 -14.56 -18.96 14.38
C ASN A 580 -13.65 -19.79 15.31
N SER A 581 -12.35 -19.49 15.30
CA SER A 581 -11.37 -20.07 16.22
C SER A 581 -11.63 -19.65 17.67
N PRO A 582 -11.54 -20.56 18.65
CA PRO A 582 -11.67 -20.23 20.06
C PRO A 582 -10.56 -19.28 20.56
N PHE A 583 -9.48 -19.11 19.78
CA PHE A 583 -8.35 -18.24 20.12
C PHE A 583 -8.48 -16.81 19.57
N ASN A 584 -9.55 -16.50 18.83
CA ASN A 584 -9.75 -15.18 18.24
C ASN A 584 -10.33 -14.19 19.28
N LYS A 585 -9.44 -13.45 19.96
CA LYS A 585 -9.76 -12.51 21.07
C LYS A 585 -10.52 -11.23 20.66
N THR A 586 -10.80 -11.03 19.37
CA THR A 586 -11.45 -9.79 18.85
C THR A 586 -12.97 -9.78 18.95
N LYS A 587 -13.62 -10.89 19.34
CA LYS A 587 -15.08 -10.99 19.43
C LYS A 587 -15.58 -10.80 20.86
N SER A 588 -15.98 -9.57 21.18
CA SER A 588 -16.77 -9.26 22.37
C SER A 588 -18.17 -9.90 22.24
N ALA A 589 -18.67 -10.38 23.37
CA ALA A 589 -19.87 -11.19 23.51
C ALA A 589 -21.12 -10.57 22.84
N THR A 590 -21.60 -11.18 21.75
CA THR A 590 -23.02 -11.46 21.46
C THR A 590 -23.12 -12.24 20.13
N ASN A 591 -23.62 -13.48 20.17
CA ASN A 591 -23.99 -14.34 19.02
C ASN A 591 -22.89 -14.77 18.02
N SER A 592 -21.71 -15.20 18.48
CA SER A 592 -20.72 -15.87 17.62
C SER A 592 -20.77 -17.40 17.79
N LEU A 593 -20.90 -18.13 16.67
CA LEU A 593 -20.76 -19.59 16.62
C LEU A 593 -19.31 -19.98 16.96
N ILE A 594 -19.08 -20.54 18.14
CA ILE A 594 -17.79 -21.18 18.47
C ILE A 594 -17.84 -22.60 17.89
N LEU A 595 -16.91 -22.92 17.00
CA LEU A 595 -16.83 -24.27 16.41
C LEU A 595 -16.30 -25.26 17.43
N SER A 596 -17.23 -26.04 18.00
CA SER A 596 -16.93 -27.20 18.85
C SER A 596 -16.34 -28.35 18.02
N GLN A 597 -15.69 -29.31 18.69
CA GLN A 597 -15.04 -30.43 18.00
C GLN A 597 -16.00 -31.29 17.17
N ASP A 598 -17.26 -31.47 17.60
CA ASP A 598 -18.30 -32.15 16.79
C ASP A 598 -18.53 -31.44 15.46
N LYS A 599 -18.60 -30.10 15.46
CA LYS A 599 -18.78 -29.33 14.23
C LYS A 599 -17.58 -29.44 13.30
N LEU A 600 -16.38 -29.52 13.85
CA LEU A 600 -15.18 -29.78 13.04
C LEU A 600 -15.19 -31.20 12.43
N VAL A 601 -15.69 -32.20 13.16
CA VAL A 601 -15.89 -33.56 12.63
C VAL A 601 -16.96 -33.55 11.53
N ASP A 602 -18.07 -32.83 11.72
CA ASP A 602 -19.11 -32.68 10.69
C ASP A 602 -18.54 -32.05 9.41
N VAL A 603 -17.77 -30.97 9.54
CA VAL A 603 -17.05 -30.30 8.43
C VAL A 603 -16.10 -31.27 7.71
N ALA A 604 -15.27 -32.00 8.47
CA ALA A 604 -14.33 -32.97 7.92
C ALA A 604 -15.04 -34.12 7.17
N THR A 605 -16.17 -34.58 7.71
CA THR A 605 -16.98 -35.65 7.13
C THR A 605 -17.58 -35.22 5.80
N GLN A 606 -18.06 -33.97 5.70
CA GLN A 606 -18.60 -33.41 4.46
C GLN A 606 -17.54 -33.34 3.34
N VAL A 607 -16.32 -32.89 3.65
CA VAL A 607 -15.21 -32.87 2.68
C VAL A 607 -14.85 -34.29 2.23
N ALA A 608 -14.81 -35.26 3.14
CA ALA A 608 -14.57 -36.67 2.79
C ALA A 608 -15.68 -37.25 1.91
N CYS A 609 -16.94 -36.88 2.17
CA CYS A 609 -18.10 -37.30 1.38
C CYS A 609 -17.96 -36.80 -0.08
N ALA A 610 -17.65 -35.51 -0.26
CA ALA A 610 -17.39 -34.91 -1.56
C ALA A 610 -16.25 -35.61 -2.32
N MET A 611 -15.11 -35.83 -1.66
CA MET A 611 -13.96 -36.46 -2.28
C MET A 611 -14.18 -37.94 -2.58
N SER A 612 -15.01 -38.63 -1.80
CA SER A 612 -15.44 -40.00 -2.10
C SER A 612 -16.27 -40.05 -3.39
N TYR A 613 -17.17 -39.09 -3.59
CA TYR A 613 -17.93 -38.94 -4.82
C TYR A 613 -17.02 -38.62 -6.02
N LEU A 614 -16.17 -37.60 -5.90
CA LEU A 614 -15.27 -37.17 -6.99
C LEU A 614 -14.28 -38.28 -7.38
N SER A 615 -13.68 -38.96 -6.40
CA SER A 615 -12.76 -40.07 -6.65
C SER A 615 -13.45 -41.25 -7.32
N ALA A 616 -14.71 -41.56 -6.98
CA ALA A 616 -15.47 -42.63 -7.63
C ALA A 616 -15.76 -42.32 -9.11
N SER A 617 -15.88 -41.04 -9.46
CA SER A 617 -16.01 -40.55 -10.84
C SER A 617 -14.67 -40.47 -11.59
N GLY A 618 -13.55 -40.87 -10.96
CA GLY A 618 -12.21 -40.80 -11.56
C GLY A 618 -11.63 -39.37 -11.61
N PHE A 619 -12.25 -38.41 -10.93
CA PHE A 619 -11.75 -37.04 -10.84
C PHE A 619 -10.62 -36.97 -9.80
N VAL A 620 -9.54 -36.27 -10.15
CA VAL A 620 -8.41 -35.99 -9.27
C VAL A 620 -8.33 -34.49 -9.09
N HIS A 621 -8.50 -34.02 -7.85
CA HIS A 621 -8.57 -32.60 -7.50
C HIS A 621 -7.22 -31.90 -7.60
N ARG A 622 -6.11 -32.54 -7.18
CA ARG A 622 -4.72 -32.03 -7.29
C ARG A 622 -4.38 -30.79 -6.46
N ASP A 623 -5.36 -30.17 -5.82
CA ASP A 623 -5.24 -28.93 -5.05
C ASP A 623 -6.23 -28.92 -3.88
N LEU A 624 -6.49 -30.09 -3.28
CA LEU A 624 -7.41 -30.18 -2.15
C LEU A 624 -6.79 -29.53 -0.90
N ALA A 625 -7.47 -28.51 -0.39
CA ALA A 625 -7.08 -27.75 0.79
C ALA A 625 -8.30 -27.03 1.40
N ALA A 626 -8.19 -26.53 2.64
CA ALA A 626 -9.29 -25.81 3.27
C ALA A 626 -9.70 -24.55 2.49
N HIS A 627 -8.74 -23.83 1.89
CA HIS A 627 -9.04 -22.64 1.07
C HIS A 627 -9.70 -22.95 -0.28
N ASN A 628 -9.75 -24.23 -0.69
CA ASN A 628 -10.49 -24.71 -1.87
C ASN A 628 -11.83 -25.37 -1.49
N CYS A 629 -12.31 -25.13 -0.27
CA CYS A 629 -13.65 -25.51 0.15
C CYS A 629 -14.45 -24.24 0.48
N MET A 630 -15.75 -24.24 0.17
CA MET A 630 -16.69 -23.15 0.45
C MET A 630 -17.66 -23.53 1.56
N VAL A 631 -18.14 -22.54 2.31
CA VAL A 631 -19.04 -22.72 3.44
C VAL A 631 -20.33 -21.92 3.25
N SER A 632 -21.46 -22.55 3.55
CA SER A 632 -22.78 -21.92 3.62
C SER A 632 -23.21 -21.65 5.07
N SER A 633 -24.19 -20.78 5.28
CA SER A 633 -24.65 -20.33 6.61
C SER A 633 -25.25 -21.44 7.46
N ASP A 634 -25.71 -22.52 6.83
CA ASP A 634 -26.17 -23.75 7.48
C ASP A 634 -25.03 -24.71 7.85
N LEU A 635 -23.76 -24.29 7.68
CA LEU A 635 -22.53 -25.08 7.86
C LEU A 635 -22.37 -26.22 6.84
N THR A 636 -23.07 -26.15 5.71
CA THR A 636 -22.77 -27.02 4.57
C THR A 636 -21.42 -26.64 3.98
N VAL A 637 -20.55 -27.63 3.80
CA VAL A 637 -19.21 -27.45 3.21
C VAL A 637 -19.16 -28.09 1.84
N LYS A 638 -18.64 -27.35 0.87
CA LYS A 638 -18.58 -27.74 -0.54
C LYS A 638 -17.16 -27.64 -1.09
N VAL A 639 -16.63 -28.74 -1.59
CA VAL A 639 -15.33 -28.76 -2.30
C VAL A 639 -15.48 -28.02 -3.63
N ALA A 640 -14.53 -27.13 -3.95
CA ALA A 640 -14.62 -26.22 -5.07
C ALA A 640 -13.30 -26.11 -5.86
N ASP A 641 -13.39 -25.99 -7.19
CA ASP A 641 -12.25 -25.63 -8.06
C ASP A 641 -12.55 -24.37 -8.87
N ILE A 642 -12.74 -23.27 -8.14
CA ILE A 642 -13.03 -21.95 -8.75
C ILE A 642 -11.75 -21.34 -9.34
N GLY A 643 -10.57 -21.91 -9.07
CA GLY A 643 -9.29 -21.43 -9.60
C GLY A 643 -8.84 -20.06 -9.08
N ILE A 644 -9.46 -19.54 -8.01
CA ILE A 644 -9.09 -18.26 -7.37
C ILE A 644 -8.03 -18.39 -6.29
N SER A 645 -7.88 -19.58 -5.72
CA SER A 645 -7.07 -19.79 -4.52
C SER A 645 -5.60 -19.51 -4.72
N LYS A 646 -5.09 -19.73 -5.94
CA LYS A 646 -3.71 -19.38 -6.33
C LYS A 646 -3.40 -17.90 -6.25
N GLU A 647 -4.42 -17.06 -6.41
CA GLU A 647 -4.28 -15.60 -6.34
C GLU A 647 -4.69 -15.05 -4.96
N ARG A 648 -5.70 -15.64 -4.31
CA ARG A 648 -6.12 -15.25 -2.95
C ARG A 648 -5.13 -15.69 -1.88
N TYR A 649 -4.49 -16.84 -2.07
CA TYR A 649 -3.57 -17.47 -1.13
C TYR A 649 -2.21 -17.82 -1.79
N PRO A 650 -1.49 -16.86 -2.37
CA PRO A 650 -0.27 -17.15 -3.13
C PRO A 650 0.84 -17.76 -2.27
N MET A 651 0.88 -17.45 -0.97
CA MET A 651 1.83 -18.07 -0.04
C MET A 651 1.58 -19.56 0.23
N HIS A 652 0.46 -20.12 -0.22
CA HIS A 652 0.20 -21.56 -0.13
C HIS A 652 0.80 -22.34 -1.30
N TYR A 653 1.31 -21.64 -2.31
CA TYR A 653 1.81 -22.27 -3.52
C TYR A 653 3.25 -21.88 -3.83
N MET A 654 4.05 -22.89 -4.16
CA MET A 654 5.44 -22.73 -4.59
C MET A 654 5.53 -22.90 -6.11
N ARG A 655 6.38 -22.08 -6.75
CA ARG A 655 6.69 -22.24 -8.18
C ARG A 655 7.72 -23.36 -8.36
N VAL A 656 7.30 -24.43 -9.03
CA VAL A 656 8.15 -25.56 -9.39
C VAL A 656 8.20 -25.66 -10.91
N GLY A 657 9.32 -25.24 -11.49
CA GLY A 657 9.45 -25.04 -12.93
C GLY A 657 8.43 -24.02 -13.44
N ARG A 658 7.55 -24.43 -14.35
CA ARG A 658 6.49 -23.56 -14.92
C ARG A 658 5.15 -23.65 -14.19
N LYS A 659 5.02 -24.53 -13.18
CA LYS A 659 3.74 -24.77 -12.48
C LYS A 659 3.77 -24.15 -11.09
N LEU A 660 2.62 -23.64 -10.65
CA LEU A 660 2.38 -23.19 -9.29
C LEU A 660 1.66 -24.31 -8.54
N LEU A 661 2.30 -24.87 -7.49
CA LEU A 661 1.88 -26.10 -6.83
C LEU A 661 1.72 -25.92 -5.31
N PRO A 662 0.69 -26.49 -4.68
CA PRO A 662 0.43 -26.39 -3.23
C PRO A 662 1.32 -27.34 -2.43
N VAL A 663 2.65 -27.13 -2.46
CA VAL A 663 3.65 -28.13 -2.04
C VAL A 663 3.53 -28.62 -0.59
N ARG A 664 2.87 -27.85 0.29
CA ARG A 664 2.60 -28.24 1.68
C ARG A 664 1.47 -29.25 1.85
N TRP A 665 0.61 -29.38 0.84
CA TRP A 665 -0.49 -30.36 0.78
C TRP A 665 -0.14 -31.57 -0.07
N MET A 666 0.97 -31.54 -0.82
CA MET A 666 1.33 -32.59 -1.78
C MET A 666 1.94 -33.82 -1.13
N ALA A 667 1.62 -34.98 -1.69
CA ALA A 667 2.21 -36.26 -1.32
C ALA A 667 3.70 -36.36 -1.73
N PRO A 668 4.52 -37.17 -1.02
CA PRO A 668 5.95 -37.32 -1.32
C PRO A 668 6.24 -37.67 -2.79
N GLU A 669 5.50 -38.61 -3.38
CA GLU A 669 5.67 -39.05 -4.77
C GLU A 669 5.33 -37.95 -5.80
N THR A 670 4.41 -37.06 -5.46
CA THR A 670 4.07 -35.89 -6.29
C THR A 670 5.15 -34.83 -6.17
N LEU A 671 5.75 -34.66 -5.00
CA LEU A 671 6.87 -33.74 -4.78
C LEU A 671 8.14 -34.18 -5.52
N GLU A 672 8.42 -35.49 -5.59
CA GLU A 672 9.57 -36.02 -6.33
C GLU A 672 9.44 -35.87 -7.85
N SER A 673 8.23 -36.06 -8.39
CA SER A 673 8.03 -36.14 -9.84
C SER A 673 7.37 -34.92 -10.47
N THR A 674 6.68 -34.08 -9.69
CA THR A 674 5.92 -32.88 -10.10
C THR A 674 4.77 -33.13 -11.10
N THR A 675 4.53 -34.38 -11.48
CA THR A 675 3.58 -34.78 -12.53
C THR A 675 2.65 -35.92 -12.13
N HIS A 676 2.97 -36.71 -11.10
CA HIS A 676 2.15 -37.84 -10.68
C HIS A 676 1.06 -37.39 -9.70
N PHE A 677 -0.17 -37.28 -10.21
CA PHE A 677 -1.38 -37.04 -9.43
C PHE A 677 -2.39 -38.17 -9.66
N ASN A 678 -2.95 -38.69 -8.59
CA ASN A 678 -4.00 -39.71 -8.55
C ASN A 678 -4.87 -39.55 -7.30
N ALA A 679 -5.87 -40.40 -7.13
CA ALA A 679 -6.77 -40.35 -5.97
C ALA A 679 -6.00 -40.48 -4.64
N GLU A 680 -4.95 -41.30 -4.60
CA GLU A 680 -4.13 -41.53 -3.40
C GLU A 680 -3.31 -40.29 -3.01
N THR A 681 -2.92 -39.45 -3.97
CA THR A 681 -2.27 -38.15 -3.71
C THR A 681 -3.27 -37.12 -3.17
N ASP A 682 -4.53 -37.19 -3.59
CA ASP A 682 -5.60 -36.38 -2.99
C ASP A 682 -5.93 -36.86 -1.58
N VAL A 683 -5.84 -38.16 -1.28
CA VAL A 683 -5.98 -38.68 0.09
C VAL A 683 -4.92 -38.09 1.02
N TRP A 684 -3.67 -37.99 0.57
CA TRP A 684 -2.63 -37.30 1.34
C TRP A 684 -3.01 -35.83 1.60
N SER A 685 -3.46 -35.13 0.55
CA SER A 685 -3.89 -33.73 0.61
C SER A 685 -5.10 -33.54 1.55
N TYR A 686 -6.00 -34.52 1.60
CA TYR A 686 -7.10 -34.57 2.56
C TYR A 686 -6.60 -34.72 3.99
N GLY A 687 -5.58 -35.54 4.26
CA GLY A 687 -4.97 -35.62 5.58
C GLY A 687 -4.44 -34.26 6.07
N VAL A 688 -3.82 -33.49 5.16
CA VAL A 688 -3.38 -32.11 5.46
C VAL A 688 -4.57 -31.17 5.65
N THR A 689 -5.62 -31.28 4.83
CA THR A 689 -6.86 -30.50 4.98
C THR A 689 -7.56 -30.80 6.29
N LEU A 690 -7.58 -32.07 6.72
CA LEU A 690 -8.11 -32.50 8.01
C LEU A 690 -7.31 -31.85 9.15
N TRP A 691 -5.98 -31.78 9.01
CA TRP A 691 -5.13 -31.07 9.96
C TRP A 691 -5.43 -29.56 9.99
N GLU A 692 -5.70 -28.92 8.85
CA GLU A 692 -6.14 -27.52 8.80
C GLU A 692 -7.46 -27.31 9.55
N ILE A 693 -8.45 -28.19 9.37
CA ILE A 693 -9.75 -28.12 10.04
C ILE A 693 -9.57 -28.10 11.56
N PHE A 694 -8.77 -29.02 12.10
CA PHE A 694 -8.55 -29.14 13.54
C PHE A 694 -7.52 -28.15 14.11
N SER A 695 -6.76 -27.47 13.25
CA SER A 695 -5.87 -26.36 13.62
C SER A 695 -6.48 -24.98 13.31
N TYR A 696 -7.79 -24.93 13.05
CA TYR A 696 -8.55 -23.72 12.76
C TYR A 696 -7.98 -22.88 11.60
N GLY A 697 -7.53 -23.55 10.54
CA GLY A 697 -7.01 -22.89 9.33
C GLY A 697 -5.57 -22.44 9.43
N THR A 698 -4.77 -23.00 10.34
CA THR A 698 -3.31 -22.77 10.41
C THR A 698 -2.63 -23.26 9.13
N LEU A 699 -1.54 -22.59 8.69
CA LEU A 699 -0.75 -23.04 7.55
C LEU A 699 0.01 -24.34 7.89
N PRO A 700 -0.10 -25.42 7.10
CA PRO A 700 0.67 -26.64 7.32
C PRO A 700 2.18 -26.37 7.25
N PHE A 701 2.95 -26.95 8.19
CA PHE A 701 4.39 -26.70 8.31
C PHE A 701 4.73 -25.19 8.44
N SER A 702 3.86 -24.37 9.06
CA SER A 702 4.03 -22.91 9.20
C SER A 702 5.41 -22.50 9.71
N CYS A 703 6.02 -23.34 10.55
CA CYS A 703 7.37 -23.18 11.06
C CYS A 703 8.45 -23.62 10.07
N PHE A 704 8.23 -23.67 8.76
CA PHE A 704 9.21 -24.10 7.74
C PHE A 704 9.03 -23.29 6.47
N THR A 705 10.10 -23.03 5.71
CA THR A 705 10.00 -22.54 4.33
C THR A 705 9.40 -23.63 3.43
N ASP A 706 8.98 -23.29 2.21
CA ASP A 706 8.40 -24.29 1.30
C ASP A 706 9.39 -25.42 0.98
N ASP A 707 10.65 -25.09 0.68
CA ASP A 707 11.71 -26.09 0.47
C ASP A 707 11.95 -26.97 1.71
N GLN A 708 11.87 -26.39 2.91
CA GLN A 708 12.01 -27.13 4.15
C GLN A 708 10.82 -28.06 4.36
N ALA A 709 9.59 -27.59 4.11
CA ALA A 709 8.38 -28.40 4.20
C ALA A 709 8.45 -29.58 3.21
N VAL A 710 8.87 -29.32 1.97
CA VAL A 710 9.13 -30.37 0.97
C VAL A 710 10.17 -31.36 1.47
N SER A 711 11.32 -30.89 1.95
CA SER A 711 12.38 -31.78 2.45
C SER A 711 11.92 -32.61 3.66
N HIS A 712 11.13 -32.03 4.56
CA HIS A 712 10.57 -32.72 5.72
C HIS A 712 9.56 -33.79 5.30
N THR A 713 8.64 -33.46 4.40
CA THR A 713 7.69 -34.42 3.82
C THR A 713 8.40 -35.58 3.13
N LEU A 714 9.41 -35.30 2.29
CA LEU A 714 10.19 -36.33 1.60
C LEU A 714 11.01 -37.22 2.56
N ARG A 715 11.39 -36.70 3.73
CA ARG A 715 12.04 -37.48 4.80
C ARG A 715 11.04 -38.26 5.67
N GLY A 716 9.74 -38.18 5.40
CA GLY A 716 8.68 -38.82 6.17
C GLY A 716 8.36 -38.11 7.49
N THR A 717 8.69 -36.82 7.63
CA THR A 717 8.24 -36.01 8.77
C THR A 717 6.76 -35.65 8.59
N LEU A 718 5.93 -35.98 9.59
CA LEU A 718 4.50 -35.69 9.58
C LEU A 718 4.16 -34.43 10.37
N LEU A 719 2.99 -33.85 10.10
CA LEU A 719 2.46 -32.72 10.89
C LEU A 719 2.13 -33.17 12.32
N PRO A 720 2.30 -32.29 13.32
CA PRO A 720 2.01 -32.63 14.70
C PRO A 720 0.50 -32.81 14.91
N ILE A 721 0.11 -33.92 15.52
CA ILE A 721 -1.28 -34.21 15.90
C ILE A 721 -1.42 -33.88 17.40
N SER A 722 -2.43 -33.09 17.76
CA SER A 722 -2.71 -32.77 19.16
C SER A 722 -3.30 -33.96 19.91
N ASP A 723 -2.84 -34.19 21.15
CA ASP A 723 -3.33 -35.27 22.02
C ASP A 723 -4.82 -35.12 22.40
N CYS A 724 -5.39 -33.92 22.24
CA CYS A 724 -6.78 -33.61 22.59
C CYS A 724 -7.79 -33.92 21.47
N LEU A 725 -7.35 -34.54 20.36
CA LEU A 725 -8.23 -34.87 19.23
C LEU A 725 -8.90 -36.23 19.41
N PRO A 726 -10.13 -36.43 18.88
CA PRO A 726 -10.77 -37.75 18.89
C PRO A 726 -9.88 -38.79 18.20
N LYS A 727 -9.69 -39.95 18.83
CA LYS A 727 -8.79 -41.00 18.33
C LYS A 727 -9.03 -41.37 16.87
N LYS A 728 -10.30 -41.47 16.45
CA LYS A 728 -10.66 -41.78 15.06
C LYS A 728 -10.15 -40.72 14.07
N VAL A 729 -10.12 -39.45 14.44
CA VAL A 729 -9.57 -38.37 13.61
C VAL A 729 -8.06 -38.55 13.47
N CYS A 730 -7.35 -38.86 14.56
CA CYS A 730 -5.92 -39.14 14.53
C CYS A 730 -5.61 -40.37 13.66
N ASP A 731 -6.38 -41.45 13.82
CA ASP A 731 -6.24 -42.67 13.04
C ASP A 731 -6.45 -42.41 11.54
N VAL A 732 -7.42 -41.56 11.17
CA VAL A 732 -7.67 -41.13 9.80
C VAL A 732 -6.51 -40.29 9.24
N MET A 733 -5.99 -39.30 9.98
CA MET A 733 -4.83 -38.52 9.55
C MET A 733 -3.63 -39.42 9.26
N MET A 734 -3.35 -40.37 10.16
CA MET A 734 -2.25 -41.32 9.99
C MET A 734 -2.47 -42.30 8.84
N ALA A 735 -3.72 -42.68 8.56
CA ALA A 735 -4.06 -43.50 7.40
C ALA A 735 -3.90 -42.73 6.08
N CYS A 736 -4.11 -41.41 6.08
CA CYS A 736 -3.88 -40.57 4.90
C CYS A 736 -2.39 -40.40 4.59
N TRP A 737 -1.53 -40.33 5.62
CA TRP A 737 -0.10 -40.08 5.47
C TRP A 737 0.77 -41.34 5.45
N ARG A 738 0.24 -42.47 4.94
CA ARG A 738 1.08 -43.64 4.64
C ARG A 738 2.05 -43.29 3.51
N ASN A 739 3.33 -43.61 3.70
CA ASN A 739 4.37 -43.35 2.70
C ASN A 739 4.10 -44.07 1.38
N ASN A 740 3.66 -45.34 1.44
CA ASN A 740 3.21 -46.07 0.27
C ASN A 740 1.78 -45.63 -0.09
N ALA A 741 1.61 -45.06 -1.30
CA ALA A 741 0.32 -44.54 -1.77
C ALA A 741 -0.81 -45.59 -1.72
N HIS A 742 -0.50 -46.86 -2.05
CA HIS A 742 -1.49 -47.94 -2.06
C HIS A 742 -1.91 -48.43 -0.67
N GLU A 743 -1.20 -48.03 0.39
CA GLU A 743 -1.56 -48.33 1.78
C GLU A 743 -2.44 -47.24 2.41
N ARG A 744 -2.64 -46.12 1.72
CA ARG A 744 -3.51 -45.05 2.19
C ARG A 744 -4.97 -45.51 2.15
N ALA A 745 -5.77 -45.07 3.11
CA ALA A 745 -7.19 -45.38 3.15
C ALA A 745 -7.93 -44.75 1.96
N SER A 746 -8.95 -45.43 1.43
CA SER A 746 -9.79 -44.82 0.39
C SER A 746 -10.68 -43.72 0.98
N PHE A 747 -11.12 -42.76 0.16
CA PHE A 747 -12.07 -41.74 0.61
C PHE A 747 -13.37 -42.32 1.18
N ASN A 748 -13.82 -43.48 0.66
CA ASN A 748 -14.99 -44.18 1.19
C ASN A 748 -14.75 -44.71 2.61
N ASP A 749 -13.56 -45.27 2.88
CA ASP A 749 -13.19 -45.75 4.23
C ASP A 749 -13.02 -44.57 5.21
N ILE A 750 -12.41 -43.48 4.74
CA ILE A 750 -12.24 -42.24 5.51
C ILE A 750 -13.60 -41.66 5.91
N HIS A 751 -14.51 -41.50 4.93
CA HIS A 751 -15.87 -41.01 5.16
C HIS A 751 -16.64 -41.92 6.14
N GLY A 752 -16.55 -43.24 6.00
CA GLY A 752 -17.17 -44.20 6.92
C GLY A 752 -16.62 -44.10 8.34
N SER A 753 -15.29 -43.93 8.49
CA SER A 753 -14.65 -43.76 9.80
C SER A 753 -15.12 -42.50 10.52
N LEU A 754 -15.11 -41.35 9.82
CA LEU A 754 -15.52 -40.06 10.37
C LEU A 754 -17.03 -40.00 10.67
N SER A 755 -17.87 -40.56 9.79
CA SER A 755 -19.33 -40.65 10.00
C SER A 755 -19.69 -41.45 11.26
N SER A 756 -18.83 -42.40 11.66
CA SER A 756 -19.02 -43.21 12.86
C SER A 756 -18.42 -42.56 14.13
N CYS A 757 -17.79 -41.39 14.03
CA CYS A 757 -17.07 -40.75 15.13
C CYS A 757 -18.04 -40.10 16.13
N ARG A 758 -17.97 -40.51 17.39
CA ARG A 758 -18.78 -39.95 18.49
C ARG A 758 -17.86 -39.29 19.51
N LEU A 759 -18.24 -38.11 20.00
CA LEU A 759 -17.51 -37.39 21.06
C LEU A 759 -17.44 -38.16 22.39
N SER A 760 -18.30 -39.16 22.62
CA SER A 760 -18.27 -40.02 23.81
C SER A 760 -17.02 -40.90 23.90
N ASP A 761 -16.25 -41.02 22.81
CA ASP A 761 -15.00 -41.78 22.78
C ASP A 761 -13.80 -40.96 23.30
N CYS A 762 -14.03 -39.71 23.73
CA CYS A 762 -13.04 -38.78 24.27
C CYS A 762 -12.89 -38.93 25.81
N GLU A 763 -12.29 -40.01 26.29
CA GLU A 763 -11.82 -40.07 27.69
C GLU A 763 -10.49 -39.33 27.83
N GLY A 764 -10.57 -38.05 28.17
CA GLY A 764 -9.41 -37.23 28.52
C GLY A 764 -9.87 -35.95 29.20
N GLU A 765 -9.90 -35.94 30.54
CA GLU A 765 -10.25 -34.77 31.34
C GLU A 765 -9.40 -33.55 30.94
N ILE A 766 -10.08 -32.49 30.52
CA ILE A 766 -9.49 -31.16 30.38
C ILE A 766 -9.12 -30.68 31.79
N ARG A 767 -7.85 -30.79 32.18
CA ARG A 767 -7.32 -30.01 33.31
C ARG A 767 -6.99 -28.61 32.78
N VAL A 768 -7.84 -27.66 33.19
CA VAL A 768 -7.77 -26.22 32.92
C VAL A 768 -6.43 -25.63 33.31
#